data_AF-A0A674BMC5-F1
#
_entry.id   AF-A0A674BMC5-F1
#
_cell.length_a   1.000
_cell.length_b   1.000
_cell.length_c   1.000
_cell.angle_alpha   90.00
_cell.angle_beta   90.00
_cell.angle_gamma   90.00
#
_symmetry.space_group_name_H-M   'P 1'
#
loop_
_entity.id
_entity.type
_entity.pdbx_description
1 polymer ?
#
loop_
_entity_poly.entity_id
_entity_poly.type
_entity_poly.pdbx_seq_one_letter_code
_entity_poly.pdbx_strand_id
1 'polypeptide(L)'
;MWFDSTLLLSTDACHLTLDPNTVNPNLILSEGNRKVTRVKERQHYEDHPDRFDCSPQVLCRESLSGCRYYWEVEKDGGKADIGVVYKGMKRKGWEDDSKIGGNRKSWSLVCSHCGYHFNHPGVSRSISGPDSNRVGVYLDWPAGTLSFYSVSSSGTLTHLYTFYTTFTEPLYPGFGVCSSSSSVTLCQIDDQHIQSRDHGGESCIKPGPENTRDHGGECWIKPGPEDTRDHGGESCIKPGPEDTRDHGGECWIKPGPENTRDHGGESWIKPGPENTRDHGGESWIKPGPEKWIPQSCKTCDHVEDSTHWLQIEPLTSTVQGVTMFRHRTPKGSYECTVSGLRWLCERDVILKYHFRNWEPYRQLLKDMQYTQGGPLLDITMELGELEEVHLPHFVCLGTNPSLRNEMKILHVEEHGVSLEEVHEVTRFHAKILHPKFSAISVILSYIFSWNVDVHCELMLYLTVMKETLIPRLYLFPSNPGQIQAVEQQESKFQGSKRFPNTRPEQSFKLNSSFRLNIPCSTSINPPRIHLIHRDTTPSFFKAVVKMTGIDIEMELFSDDERTVWKETVSRDEYYQNQALTLPGIPAEEFLKKHRAILIQGVKNPMPIADVLSSKSMIGDEEYSRIKAETTEQDRMRELLRSVLPKGPEVTGACLKALIEHEHHLVKYLSESST
;
A
#
# COMPACT_ATOMS: atom_id res chain seq x y z
N MET A 1 2.06 4.37 23.01
CA MET A 1 3.00 5.37 22.46
C MET A 1 2.20 6.26 21.54
N TRP A 2 2.24 7.58 21.79
CA TRP A 2 1.44 8.60 21.14
C TRP A 2 1.94 8.78 19.70
N PHE A 3 1.18 8.30 18.71
CA PHE A 3 1.41 8.65 17.31
C PHE A 3 0.80 10.03 17.07
N ASP A 4 1.58 10.92 16.45
CA ASP A 4 1.16 12.27 16.08
C ASP A 4 0.14 12.15 14.93
N SER A 5 -1.12 11.96 15.33
CA SER A 5 -2.29 11.77 14.47
C SER A 5 -2.61 13.02 13.64
N THR A 6 -2.03 14.16 14.02
CA THR A 6 -2.23 15.48 13.44
C THR A 6 -1.63 15.61 12.03
N LEU A 7 -0.50 14.95 11.75
CA LEU A 7 0.20 15.05 10.46
C LEU A 7 -0.46 14.25 9.32
N LEU A 8 -1.07 13.10 9.63
CA LEU A 8 -1.77 12.26 8.63
C LEU A 8 -3.13 12.85 8.22
N LEU A 9 -3.82 13.52 9.15
CA LEU A 9 -5.14 14.10 8.88
C LEU A 9 -5.05 15.43 8.11
N SER A 10 -3.89 16.09 8.12
CA SER A 10 -3.65 17.30 7.35
C SER A 10 -3.62 17.06 5.84
N THR A 11 -3.13 15.91 5.36
CA THR A 11 -3.11 15.58 3.92
C THR A 11 -4.47 15.13 3.39
N ASP A 12 -5.37 14.70 4.28
CA ASP A 12 -6.74 14.28 3.96
C ASP A 12 -7.75 15.42 4.18
N ALA A 13 -7.29 16.63 4.54
CA ALA A 13 -8.15 17.77 4.82
C ALA A 13 -8.98 18.16 3.59
N CYS A 14 -10.29 18.36 3.77
CA CYS A 14 -11.19 18.78 2.71
C CYS A 14 -11.87 20.12 3.02
N HIS A 15 -12.06 20.92 1.97
CA HIS A 15 -12.82 22.17 2.06
C HIS A 15 -14.29 21.89 1.77
N LEU A 16 -15.14 22.24 2.75
CA LEU A 16 -16.58 22.03 2.69
C LEU A 16 -17.33 23.37 2.72
N THR A 17 -18.47 23.42 2.04
CA THR A 17 -19.37 24.56 2.04
C THR A 17 -20.81 24.12 2.25
N LEU A 18 -21.54 24.86 3.09
CA LEU A 18 -22.95 24.56 3.39
C LEU A 18 -23.84 24.93 2.20
N ASP A 19 -24.76 24.03 1.84
CA ASP A 19 -25.62 24.19 0.67
C ASP A 19 -26.91 24.96 1.02
N PRO A 20 -27.10 26.19 0.48
CA PRO A 20 -28.32 26.98 0.66
C PRO A 20 -29.60 26.32 0.10
N ASN A 21 -29.47 25.31 -0.75
CA ASN A 21 -30.61 24.56 -1.28
C ASN A 21 -31.12 23.49 -0.31
N THR A 22 -30.30 23.07 0.66
CA THR A 22 -30.68 22.07 1.66
C THR A 22 -31.11 22.68 3.00
N VAL A 23 -30.64 23.89 3.31
CA VAL A 23 -30.81 24.53 4.62
C VAL A 23 -32.28 24.69 5.04
N ASN A 24 -32.58 24.28 6.27
CA ASN A 24 -33.90 24.47 6.86
C ASN A 24 -34.21 25.97 7.10
N PRO A 25 -35.46 26.43 6.90
CA PRO A 25 -35.84 27.82 7.16
C PRO A 25 -35.63 28.37 8.57
N ASN A 26 -35.37 27.54 9.59
CA ASN A 26 -35.02 28.03 10.94
C ASN A 26 -33.51 28.20 11.14
N LEU A 27 -32.72 28.13 10.08
CA LEU A 27 -31.28 28.28 10.09
C LEU A 27 -30.87 29.45 9.20
N ILE A 28 -29.82 30.17 9.59
CA ILE A 28 -29.14 31.18 8.77
C ILE A 28 -27.75 30.68 8.44
N LEU A 29 -27.37 30.78 7.16
CA LEU A 29 -26.01 30.59 6.70
C LEU A 29 -25.26 31.93 6.73
N SER A 30 -24.04 31.92 7.27
CA SER A 30 -23.16 33.08 7.37
C SER A 30 -21.71 32.69 7.08
N GLU A 31 -20.80 33.67 7.10
CA GLU A 31 -19.35 33.45 6.89
C GLU A 31 -19.04 32.75 5.56
N GLY A 32 -19.70 33.18 4.48
CA GLY A 32 -19.53 32.55 3.16
C GLY A 32 -20.02 31.11 3.10
N ASN A 33 -21.16 30.82 3.75
CA ASN A 33 -21.74 29.49 3.89
C ASN A 33 -20.84 28.49 4.62
N ARG A 34 -20.05 28.95 5.60
CA ARG A 34 -19.26 28.08 6.47
C ARG A 34 -19.84 27.94 7.87
N LYS A 35 -20.73 28.84 8.26
CA LYS A 35 -21.40 28.81 9.56
C LYS A 35 -22.90 28.71 9.40
N VAL A 36 -23.50 27.85 10.21
CA VAL A 36 -24.96 27.72 10.33
C VAL A 36 -25.40 28.04 11.75
N THR A 37 -26.36 28.94 11.89
CA THR A 37 -26.89 29.36 13.20
C THR A 37 -28.39 29.16 13.24
N ARG A 38 -28.90 28.60 14.35
CA ARG A 38 -30.34 28.46 14.54
C ARG A 38 -30.96 29.75 15.05
N VAL A 39 -32.00 30.19 14.35
CA VAL A 39 -32.79 31.38 14.68
C VAL A 39 -34.23 31.01 15.03
N LYS A 40 -34.90 31.91 15.77
CA LYS A 40 -36.31 31.74 16.13
C LYS A 40 -37.24 32.07 14.97
N GLU A 41 -36.87 33.07 14.19
CA GLU A 41 -37.66 33.55 13.06
C GLU A 41 -37.37 32.71 11.81
N ARG A 42 -38.44 32.29 11.14
CA ARG A 42 -38.34 31.52 9.90
C ARG A 42 -37.83 32.42 8.78
N GLN A 43 -36.69 32.05 8.21
CA GLN A 43 -36.03 32.73 7.11
C GLN A 43 -36.71 32.44 5.78
N HIS A 44 -36.61 33.39 4.86
CA HIS A 44 -37.10 33.20 3.50
C HIS A 44 -36.04 32.50 2.65
N TYR A 45 -36.34 31.26 2.26
CA TYR A 45 -35.59 30.53 1.25
C TYR A 45 -36.57 30.03 0.18
N GLU A 46 -36.12 30.04 -1.08
CA GLU A 46 -36.90 29.49 -2.20
C GLU A 46 -37.16 28.00 -1.98
N ASP A 47 -38.34 27.53 -2.39
CA ASP A 47 -38.66 26.11 -2.25
C ASP A 47 -37.73 25.26 -3.13
N HIS A 48 -37.28 24.15 -2.57
CA HIS A 48 -36.34 23.24 -3.23
C HIS A 48 -36.60 21.81 -2.76
N PRO A 49 -36.54 20.79 -3.65
CA PRO A 49 -36.76 19.40 -3.28
C PRO A 49 -35.78 18.92 -2.19
N ASP A 50 -34.52 19.38 -2.24
CA ASP A 50 -33.49 19.00 -1.28
C ASP A 50 -33.56 19.74 0.07
N ARG A 51 -34.47 20.73 0.21
CA ARG A 51 -34.58 21.57 1.41
C ARG A 51 -35.23 20.83 2.57
N PHE A 52 -34.59 20.84 3.74
CA PHE A 52 -35.21 20.35 4.96
C PHE A 52 -36.36 21.26 5.42
N ASP A 53 -37.53 20.70 5.73
CA ASP A 53 -38.72 21.48 6.14
C ASP A 53 -38.99 21.45 7.65
N CYS A 54 -38.85 20.29 8.30
CA CYS A 54 -39.23 20.08 9.69
C CYS A 54 -38.04 20.20 10.66
N SER A 55 -36.94 19.52 10.37
CA SER A 55 -35.78 19.45 11.26
C SER A 55 -34.74 20.52 10.89
N PRO A 56 -34.22 21.30 11.87
CA PRO A 56 -33.23 22.36 11.64
C PRO A 56 -31.87 21.75 11.31
N GLN A 57 -31.70 21.37 10.04
CA GLN A 57 -30.53 20.70 9.50
C GLN A 57 -30.10 21.32 8.16
N VAL A 58 -28.86 21.09 7.78
CA VAL A 58 -28.25 21.50 6.50
C VAL A 58 -27.20 20.47 6.09
N LEU A 59 -26.98 20.32 4.78
CA LEU A 59 -25.86 19.54 4.23
C LEU A 59 -24.79 20.45 3.61
N CYS A 60 -23.59 19.90 3.45
CA CYS A 60 -22.59 20.44 2.55
C CYS A 60 -22.94 20.15 1.09
N ARG A 61 -22.40 20.98 0.20
CA ARG A 61 -22.56 20.85 -1.25
C ARG A 61 -21.69 19.74 -1.83
N GLU A 62 -20.52 19.52 -1.24
CA GLU A 62 -19.52 18.58 -1.71
C GLU A 62 -19.93 17.14 -1.38
N SER A 63 -19.86 16.27 -2.38
CA SER A 63 -20.03 14.82 -2.22
C SER A 63 -18.67 14.16 -1.97
N LEU A 64 -18.57 13.36 -0.92
CA LEU A 64 -17.37 12.64 -0.52
C LEU A 64 -17.48 11.17 -0.96
N SER A 65 -16.56 10.72 -1.81
CA SER A 65 -16.54 9.34 -2.34
C SER A 65 -15.18 8.95 -2.88
N GLY A 66 -14.78 7.69 -2.72
CA GLY A 66 -13.61 7.11 -3.38
C GLY A 66 -12.23 7.43 -2.76
N CYS A 67 -12.17 8.29 -1.74
CA CYS A 67 -10.92 8.69 -1.07
C CYS A 67 -11.11 8.82 0.46
N ARG A 68 -10.06 9.30 1.13
CA ARG A 68 -10.07 9.72 2.54
C ARG A 68 -10.38 11.21 2.65
N TYR A 69 -11.11 11.58 3.68
CA TYR A 69 -11.50 12.96 3.94
C TYR A 69 -11.44 13.24 5.43
N TYR A 70 -10.92 14.41 5.78
CA TYR A 70 -10.91 14.95 7.12
C TYR A 70 -11.46 16.37 7.12
N TRP A 71 -12.34 16.67 8.08
CA TRP A 71 -12.78 18.04 8.33
C TRP A 71 -13.06 18.25 9.81
N GLU A 72 -12.94 19.50 10.24
CA GLU A 72 -13.23 19.91 11.60
C GLU A 72 -14.43 20.85 11.64
N VAL A 73 -15.25 20.69 12.67
CA VAL A 73 -16.36 21.59 12.96
C VAL A 73 -16.26 22.09 14.39
N GLU A 74 -16.54 23.36 14.56
CA GLU A 74 -16.68 24.00 15.85
C GLU A 74 -18.16 24.23 16.16
N LYS A 75 -18.62 23.73 17.30
CA LYS A 75 -19.96 23.95 17.84
C LYS A 75 -19.93 25.10 18.84
N ASP A 76 -20.97 25.92 18.80
CA ASP A 76 -21.28 26.90 19.83
C ASP A 76 -22.72 26.69 20.31
N GLY A 77 -22.92 26.61 21.63
CA GLY A 77 -24.21 26.34 22.25
C GLY A 77 -24.50 24.86 22.57
N GLY A 78 -25.79 24.53 22.75
CA GLY A 78 -26.21 23.39 23.56
C GLY A 78 -25.97 21.99 22.97
N LYS A 79 -26.58 21.71 21.80
CA LYS A 79 -26.57 20.39 21.16
C LYS A 79 -26.47 20.54 19.64
N ALA A 80 -25.52 19.83 19.04
CA ALA A 80 -25.30 19.77 17.60
C ALA A 80 -25.23 18.30 17.13
N ASP A 81 -25.79 18.02 15.97
CA ASP A 81 -25.70 16.73 15.30
C ASP A 81 -24.69 16.87 14.15
N ILE A 82 -23.66 16.03 14.12
CA ILE A 82 -22.58 16.09 13.12
C ILE A 82 -22.51 14.73 12.44
N GLY A 83 -22.79 14.69 11.14
CA GLY A 83 -22.96 13.41 10.45
C GLY A 83 -22.61 13.45 8.97
N VAL A 84 -22.80 12.28 8.36
CA VAL A 84 -22.72 12.08 6.91
C VAL A 84 -23.97 11.37 6.43
N VAL A 85 -24.38 11.69 5.20
CA VAL A 85 -25.70 11.35 4.68
C VAL A 85 -25.60 10.94 3.22
N TYR A 86 -26.29 9.88 2.83
CA TYR A 86 -26.47 9.55 1.42
C TYR A 86 -27.46 10.47 0.73
N LYS A 87 -27.24 10.73 -0.57
CA LYS A 87 -28.08 11.65 -1.36
C LYS A 87 -29.58 11.34 -1.23
N GLY A 88 -29.93 10.05 -1.28
CA GLY A 88 -31.31 9.56 -1.22
C GLY A 88 -31.99 9.60 0.15
N MET A 89 -31.43 10.27 1.16
CA MET A 89 -32.11 10.50 2.45
C MET A 89 -33.31 11.45 2.26
N LYS A 90 -34.44 11.13 2.92
CA LYS A 90 -35.67 11.94 2.89
C LYS A 90 -35.41 13.32 3.48
N ARG A 91 -35.94 14.37 2.85
CA ARG A 91 -35.75 15.78 3.26
C ARG A 91 -36.97 16.39 3.92
N LYS A 92 -38.13 15.81 3.70
CA LYS A 92 -39.43 16.36 4.08
C LYS A 92 -40.11 15.50 5.15
N GLY A 93 -40.83 16.14 6.07
CA GLY A 93 -41.68 15.50 7.06
C GLY A 93 -41.06 15.30 8.46
N TRP A 94 -41.92 15.03 9.45
CA TRP A 94 -41.59 14.98 10.88
C TRP A 94 -41.04 13.64 11.40
N GLU A 95 -41.01 12.62 10.54
CA GLU A 95 -40.56 11.26 10.89
C GLU A 95 -39.03 11.18 11.05
N ASP A 96 -38.55 10.17 11.75
CA ASP A 96 -37.11 9.94 11.96
C ASP A 96 -36.34 9.73 10.65
N ASP A 97 -37.04 9.37 9.58
CA ASP A 97 -36.51 9.25 8.22
C ASP A 97 -35.86 10.53 7.66
N SER A 98 -36.22 11.72 8.17
CA SER A 98 -35.64 13.00 7.72
C SER A 98 -34.51 13.53 8.64
N LYS A 99 -34.27 12.88 9.79
CA LYS A 99 -33.24 13.28 10.76
C LYS A 99 -31.92 12.57 10.48
N ILE A 100 -30.82 13.33 10.53
CA ILE A 100 -29.46 12.80 10.38
C ILE A 100 -29.14 11.85 11.54
N GLY A 101 -28.81 10.60 11.22
CA GLY A 101 -28.59 9.50 12.17
C GLY A 101 -29.86 8.76 12.59
N GLY A 102 -31.05 9.25 12.19
CA GLY A 102 -32.35 8.64 12.50
C GLY A 102 -32.80 7.56 11.50
N ASN A 103 -32.03 7.33 10.44
CA ASN A 103 -32.40 6.46 9.33
C ASN A 103 -31.21 5.71 8.75
N ARG A 104 -31.46 4.68 7.93
CA ARG A 104 -30.43 3.75 7.42
C ARG A 104 -29.46 4.40 6.42
N LYS A 105 -29.76 5.62 5.96
CA LYS A 105 -28.99 6.38 4.97
C LYS A 105 -28.13 7.49 5.60
N SER A 106 -27.99 7.49 6.93
CA SER A 106 -27.23 8.52 7.64
C SER A 106 -26.59 8.00 8.92
N TRP A 107 -25.50 8.67 9.31
CA TRP A 107 -24.72 8.40 10.52
C TRP A 107 -24.44 9.73 11.21
N SER A 108 -24.59 9.79 12.54
CA SER A 108 -24.48 11.05 13.27
C SER A 108 -23.80 10.86 14.63
N LEU A 109 -22.89 11.78 14.95
CA LEU A 109 -22.43 12.03 16.31
C LEU A 109 -23.15 13.26 16.86
N VAL A 110 -23.94 13.02 17.90
CA VAL A 110 -24.61 14.05 18.67
C VAL A 110 -23.65 14.56 19.74
N CYS A 111 -23.37 15.86 19.72
CA CYS A 111 -22.44 16.52 20.61
C CYS A 111 -23.18 17.48 21.54
N SER A 112 -22.97 17.35 22.84
CA SER A 112 -23.55 18.21 23.88
C SER A 112 -22.57 18.41 25.03
N HIS A 113 -22.84 19.37 25.91
CA HIS A 113 -22.06 19.58 27.14
C HIS A 113 -22.10 18.37 28.10
N CYS A 114 -23.07 17.46 27.93
CA CYS A 114 -23.20 16.26 28.75
C CYS A 114 -22.47 15.04 28.15
N GLY A 115 -21.78 15.22 27.02
CA GLY A 115 -21.05 14.16 26.32
C GLY A 115 -21.55 13.93 24.89
N TYR A 116 -21.06 12.82 24.32
CA TYR A 116 -21.26 12.45 22.92
C TYR A 116 -22.16 11.23 22.81
N HIS A 117 -22.97 11.18 21.76
CA HIS A 117 -23.85 10.05 21.49
C HIS A 117 -23.91 9.74 20.01
N PHE A 118 -23.51 8.53 19.61
CA PHE A 118 -23.55 8.11 18.22
C PHE A 118 -24.90 7.48 17.88
N ASN A 119 -25.43 7.85 16.71
CA ASN A 119 -26.71 7.38 16.19
C ASN A 119 -26.57 6.86 14.75
N HIS A 120 -27.01 5.62 14.57
CA HIS A 120 -27.38 4.99 13.31
C HIS A 120 -28.41 3.90 13.64
N PRO A 121 -29.41 3.57 12.79
CA PRO A 121 -30.38 2.54 13.12
C PRO A 121 -29.75 1.22 13.51
N GLY A 122 -30.17 0.66 14.65
CA GLY A 122 -29.60 -0.55 15.24
C GLY A 122 -28.32 -0.33 16.04
N VAL A 123 -27.70 0.85 15.97
CA VAL A 123 -26.46 1.20 16.71
C VAL A 123 -26.60 2.58 17.35
N SER A 124 -26.95 2.58 18.63
CA SER A 124 -27.07 3.79 19.45
C SER A 124 -26.16 3.66 20.66
N ARG A 125 -25.19 4.57 20.83
CA ARG A 125 -24.14 4.42 21.84
C ARG A 125 -23.76 5.76 22.48
N SER A 126 -23.83 5.81 23.80
CA SER A 126 -23.23 6.90 24.58
C SER A 126 -21.71 6.75 24.59
N ILE A 127 -21.00 7.83 24.32
CA ILE A 127 -19.54 7.88 24.20
C ILE A 127 -18.99 8.83 25.27
N SER A 128 -18.01 8.34 26.02
CA SER A 128 -17.25 9.16 26.97
C SER A 128 -16.08 9.82 26.26
N GLY A 129 -15.85 11.10 26.51
CA GLY A 129 -14.76 11.84 25.92
C GLY A 129 -14.57 13.19 26.59
N PRO A 130 -13.45 13.89 26.34
CA PRO A 130 -13.25 15.24 26.84
C PRO A 130 -14.31 16.19 26.26
N ASP A 131 -14.78 17.13 27.08
CA ASP A 131 -15.66 18.20 26.59
C ASP A 131 -14.85 19.12 25.67
N SER A 132 -15.22 19.15 24.40
CA SER A 132 -14.65 20.04 23.41
C SER A 132 -15.75 20.66 22.56
N ASN A 133 -15.52 21.90 22.17
CA ASN A 133 -16.33 22.59 21.19
C ASN A 133 -15.93 22.25 19.75
N ARG A 134 -14.85 21.49 19.53
CA ARG A 134 -14.39 21.13 18.20
C ARG A 134 -14.34 19.63 17.99
N VAL A 135 -14.92 19.19 16.89
CA VAL A 135 -15.02 17.78 16.52
C VAL A 135 -14.38 17.59 15.15
N GLY A 136 -13.42 16.68 15.07
CA GLY A 136 -12.82 16.21 13.83
C GLY A 136 -13.58 14.99 13.34
N VAL A 137 -13.89 14.95 12.04
CA VAL A 137 -14.51 13.82 11.37
C VAL A 137 -13.55 13.31 10.32
N TYR A 138 -13.26 12.02 10.38
CA TYR A 138 -12.44 11.31 9.40
C TYR A 138 -13.29 10.25 8.71
N LEU A 139 -13.37 10.35 7.39
CA LEU A 139 -14.05 9.40 6.52
C LEU A 139 -13.03 8.72 5.64
N ASP A 140 -12.82 7.42 5.82
CA ASP A 140 -12.14 6.57 4.86
C ASP A 140 -13.23 5.85 4.04
N TRP A 141 -13.61 6.45 2.90
CA TRP A 141 -14.70 5.93 2.08
C TRP A 141 -14.38 4.53 1.51
N PRO A 142 -13.17 4.26 0.96
CA PRO A 142 -12.79 2.93 0.51
C PRO A 142 -12.72 1.88 1.62
N ALA A 143 -12.20 2.23 2.79
CA ALA A 143 -12.11 1.30 3.93
C ALA A 143 -13.42 1.20 4.72
N GLY A 144 -14.46 1.95 4.34
CA GLY A 144 -15.74 1.89 5.01
C GLY A 144 -15.71 2.38 6.47
N THR A 145 -14.85 3.35 6.77
CA THR A 145 -14.59 3.79 8.15
C THR A 145 -15.03 5.24 8.35
N LEU A 146 -15.85 5.49 9.36
CA LEU A 146 -16.24 6.83 9.81
C LEU A 146 -15.82 7.01 11.28
N SER A 147 -14.81 7.83 11.50
CA SER A 147 -14.24 8.10 12.82
C SER A 147 -14.50 9.53 13.27
N PHE A 148 -14.78 9.70 14.55
CA PHE A 148 -14.99 10.98 15.20
C PHE A 148 -13.94 11.21 16.28
N TYR A 149 -13.47 12.44 16.37
CA TYR A 149 -12.44 12.88 17.30
C TYR A 149 -12.90 14.15 18.01
N SER A 150 -12.56 14.26 19.29
CA SER A 150 -12.58 15.54 20.00
C SER A 150 -11.25 16.23 19.74
N VAL A 151 -11.29 17.49 19.33
CA VAL A 151 -10.09 18.30 19.06
C VAL A 151 -9.88 19.26 20.24
N SER A 152 -8.75 19.20 20.93
CA SER A 152 -8.45 20.15 22.01
C SER A 152 -8.16 21.56 21.47
N SER A 153 -8.11 22.56 22.35
CA SER A 153 -7.66 23.91 22.00
C SER A 153 -6.23 23.95 21.44
N SER A 154 -5.40 22.95 21.77
CA SER A 154 -4.04 22.78 21.24
C SER A 154 -3.97 22.00 19.93
N GLY A 155 -5.11 21.62 19.34
CA GLY A 155 -5.17 20.82 18.11
C GLY A 155 -4.94 19.32 18.33
N THR A 156 -4.88 18.85 19.57
CA THR A 156 -4.65 17.43 19.87
C THR A 156 -5.94 16.64 19.68
N LEU A 157 -5.85 15.56 18.92
CA LEU A 157 -6.99 14.70 18.60
C LEU A 157 -7.15 13.58 19.61
N THR A 158 -8.32 13.51 20.22
CA THR A 158 -8.74 12.41 21.08
C THR A 158 -9.83 11.63 20.37
N HIS A 159 -9.56 10.37 20.05
CA HIS A 159 -10.55 9.49 19.41
C HIS A 159 -11.79 9.33 20.30
N LEU A 160 -12.97 9.53 19.70
CA LEU A 160 -14.26 9.35 20.38
C LEU A 160 -14.91 8.03 19.97
N TYR A 161 -15.08 7.81 18.66
CA TYR A 161 -15.78 6.65 18.15
C TYR A 161 -15.46 6.38 16.69
N THR A 162 -15.52 5.11 16.29
CA THR A 162 -15.42 4.70 14.90
C THR A 162 -16.58 3.78 14.57
N PHE A 163 -17.24 4.06 13.46
CA PHE A 163 -18.24 3.23 12.84
C PHE A 163 -17.67 2.59 11.58
N TYR A 164 -18.00 1.31 11.35
CA TYR A 164 -17.54 0.54 10.20
C TYR A 164 -18.74 0.10 9.37
N THR A 165 -18.68 0.35 8.06
CA THR A 165 -19.73 -0.02 7.10
C THR A 165 -19.22 0.08 5.67
N THR A 166 -19.81 -0.65 4.73
CA THR A 166 -19.48 -0.48 3.31
C THR A 166 -20.32 0.65 2.75
N PHE A 167 -19.68 1.76 2.38
CA PHE A 167 -20.39 2.86 1.73
C PHE A 167 -20.73 2.51 0.28
N THR A 168 -22.01 2.64 -0.09
CA THR A 168 -22.51 2.22 -1.41
C THR A 168 -22.76 3.39 -2.35
N GLU A 169 -22.82 4.62 -1.81
CA GLU A 169 -23.04 5.84 -2.59
C GLU A 169 -22.26 7.02 -1.96
N PRO A 170 -22.07 8.13 -2.69
CA PRO A 170 -21.38 9.30 -2.15
C PRO A 170 -22.07 9.88 -0.91
N LEU A 171 -21.25 10.33 0.03
CA LEU A 171 -21.69 10.89 1.31
C LEU A 171 -21.61 12.41 1.31
N TYR A 172 -22.59 13.03 1.93
CA TYR A 172 -22.66 14.47 2.12
C TYR A 172 -22.57 14.76 3.62
N PRO A 173 -21.56 15.52 4.08
CA PRO A 173 -21.51 16.01 5.45
C PRO A 173 -22.78 16.80 5.78
N GLY A 174 -23.28 16.64 6.99
CA GLY A 174 -24.53 17.25 7.42
C GLY A 174 -24.52 17.64 8.90
N PHE A 175 -25.22 18.73 9.19
CA PHE A 175 -25.23 19.34 10.52
C PHE A 175 -26.66 19.65 10.97
N GLY A 176 -26.98 19.31 12.20
CA GLY A 176 -28.22 19.65 12.89
C GLY A 176 -27.96 20.54 14.10
N VAL A 177 -28.84 21.51 14.36
CA VAL A 177 -28.68 22.44 15.49
C VAL A 177 -29.97 22.51 16.32
N CYS A 178 -29.89 22.12 17.60
CA CYS A 178 -31.07 21.85 18.43
C CYS A 178 -31.56 23.03 19.30
N SER A 179 -30.70 23.99 19.67
CA SER A 179 -31.09 25.11 20.54
C SER A 179 -31.06 26.45 19.80
N SER A 180 -31.90 27.39 20.23
CA SER A 180 -31.87 28.76 19.69
C SER A 180 -30.50 29.38 19.95
N SER A 181 -29.94 30.09 18.97
CA SER A 181 -28.62 30.72 19.02
C SER A 181 -27.43 29.75 19.09
N SER A 182 -27.66 28.43 18.98
CA SER A 182 -26.57 27.49 18.76
C SER A 182 -26.11 27.55 17.30
N SER A 183 -24.84 27.27 17.06
CA SER A 183 -24.24 27.29 15.73
C SER A 183 -23.22 26.18 15.53
N VAL A 184 -22.99 25.86 14.27
CA VAL A 184 -21.89 24.99 13.82
C VAL A 184 -21.13 25.75 12.75
N THR A 185 -19.81 25.79 12.88
CA THR A 185 -18.90 26.46 11.96
C THR A 185 -17.90 25.44 11.43
N LEU A 186 -17.75 25.36 10.11
CA LEU A 186 -16.69 24.59 9.45
C LEU A 186 -15.36 25.29 9.68
N CYS A 187 -14.39 24.61 10.31
CA CYS A 187 -13.08 25.17 10.60
C CYS A 187 -12.24 25.32 9.32
N GLN A 188 -11.36 26.32 9.30
CA GLN A 188 -10.30 26.45 8.31
C GLN A 188 -9.09 25.70 8.86
N ILE A 189 -8.61 24.71 8.11
CA ILE A 189 -7.33 24.07 8.39
C ILE A 189 -6.31 24.90 7.59
N ASP A 190 -5.62 25.82 8.25
CA ASP A 190 -4.68 26.76 7.59
C ASP A 190 -3.35 26.06 7.25
N ASP A 191 -2.92 26.15 5.99
CA ASP A 191 -1.64 25.69 5.43
C ASP A 191 -0.39 26.45 5.96
N GLN A 192 -0.45 27.05 7.15
CA GLN A 192 0.65 27.89 7.67
C GLN A 192 1.85 27.14 8.27
N HIS A 193 1.99 25.83 8.01
CA HIS A 193 3.25 25.11 8.28
C HIS A 193 4.06 24.74 7.02
N ILE A 194 3.63 25.19 5.83
CA ILE A 194 4.32 24.90 4.56
C ILE A 194 4.57 26.22 3.81
N GLN A 195 5.63 26.94 4.20
CA GLN A 195 6.31 27.84 3.28
C GLN A 195 7.75 27.38 3.12
N SER A 196 7.99 26.49 2.17
CA SER A 196 8.95 26.74 1.09
C SER A 196 9.00 25.54 0.13
N ARG A 197 8.92 25.87 -1.16
CA ARG A 197 9.31 25.11 -2.36
C ARG A 197 8.21 24.28 -3.04
N ASP A 198 7.63 24.94 -4.05
CA ASP A 198 7.08 24.37 -5.28
C ASP A 198 7.72 23.04 -5.66
N HIS A 199 6.89 22.02 -5.90
CA HIS A 199 6.98 21.12 -7.05
C HIS A 199 5.60 20.53 -7.36
N GLY A 200 5.08 20.91 -8.55
CA GLY A 200 4.01 20.30 -9.35
C GLY A 200 3.04 19.32 -8.69
N GLY A 201 1.93 19.83 -8.16
CA GLY A 201 0.74 19.03 -7.89
C GLY A 201 -0.16 18.98 -9.13
N GLU A 202 -0.51 17.78 -9.58
CA GLU A 202 -1.58 17.58 -10.56
C GLU A 202 -2.90 18.08 -9.97
N SER A 203 -3.45 19.10 -10.62
CA SER A 203 -4.75 19.67 -10.34
C SER A 203 -5.84 18.68 -10.75
N CYS A 204 -6.66 18.22 -9.80
CA CYS A 204 -7.88 17.48 -10.09
C CYS A 204 -8.80 18.29 -11.01
N ILE A 205 -9.08 17.77 -12.20
CA ILE A 205 -10.03 18.34 -13.16
C ILE A 205 -11.46 18.21 -12.58
N LYS A 206 -12.19 19.33 -12.53
CA LYS A 206 -13.60 19.39 -12.12
C LYS A 206 -14.50 18.72 -13.18
N PRO A 207 -15.51 17.90 -12.81
CA PRO A 207 -16.55 17.53 -13.75
C PRO A 207 -17.53 18.70 -13.95
N GLY A 208 -17.69 19.14 -15.19
CA GLY A 208 -18.78 20.04 -15.61
C GLY A 208 -20.07 19.25 -15.89
N PRO A 209 -21.23 19.94 -15.98
CA PRO A 209 -22.53 19.28 -16.11
C PRO A 209 -22.73 18.68 -17.51
N GLU A 210 -23.41 17.53 -17.55
CA GLU A 210 -23.78 16.80 -18.76
C GLU A 210 -24.64 17.65 -19.73
N ASN A 211 -24.38 17.51 -21.03
CA ASN A 211 -25.36 17.14 -22.07
C ASN A 211 -24.74 17.30 -23.47
N THR A 212 -24.47 16.19 -24.18
CA THR A 212 -25.33 15.64 -25.24
C THR A 212 -24.69 14.38 -25.83
N ARG A 213 -25.52 13.36 -26.03
CA ARG A 213 -25.25 12.02 -26.57
C ARG A 213 -24.62 12.05 -27.98
N ASP A 214 -23.82 11.03 -28.30
CA ASP A 214 -24.10 10.18 -29.47
C ASP A 214 -23.56 8.75 -29.28
N HIS A 215 -24.20 7.81 -29.97
CA HIS A 215 -24.19 6.37 -29.79
C HIS A 215 -22.89 5.70 -30.28
N GLY A 216 -22.22 4.96 -29.38
CA GLY A 216 -21.14 4.02 -29.71
C GLY A 216 -21.56 2.59 -29.38
N GLY A 217 -22.57 2.07 -30.10
CA GLY A 217 -22.79 0.64 -30.21
C GLY A 217 -21.90 0.06 -31.31
N GLU A 218 -21.48 -1.19 -31.11
CA GLU A 218 -20.72 -2.04 -32.05
C GLU A 218 -20.96 -1.70 -33.53
N CYS A 219 -19.91 -1.23 -34.22
CA CYS A 219 -20.00 -0.94 -35.65
C CYS A 219 -19.60 -2.17 -36.48
N TRP A 220 -20.51 -2.68 -37.29
CA TRP A 220 -20.23 -3.71 -38.29
C TRP A 220 -19.99 -3.06 -39.66
N ILE A 221 -18.73 -2.94 -40.10
CA ILE A 221 -18.42 -2.50 -41.47
C ILE A 221 -18.27 -3.73 -42.38
N LYS A 222 -18.98 -3.74 -43.52
CA LYS A 222 -18.77 -4.70 -44.62
C LYS A 222 -17.69 -4.15 -45.57
N PRO A 223 -16.76 -4.98 -46.10
CA PRO A 223 -15.64 -4.47 -46.89
C PRO A 223 -16.05 -4.11 -48.33
N GLY A 224 -15.54 -2.97 -48.80
CA GLY A 224 -15.35 -2.65 -50.22
C GLY A 224 -13.87 -2.78 -50.59
N PRO A 225 -13.50 -2.77 -51.89
CA PRO A 225 -12.13 -3.00 -52.31
C PRO A 225 -11.29 -1.74 -52.12
N GLU A 226 -10.13 -1.93 -51.50
CA GLU A 226 -8.97 -1.03 -51.37
C GLU A 226 -9.01 0.06 -50.27
N ASP A 227 -7.96 -0.02 -49.41
CA ASP A 227 -7.42 0.94 -48.43
C ASP A 227 -8.36 1.67 -47.47
N THR A 228 -8.37 1.23 -46.20
CA THR A 228 -8.93 2.00 -45.07
C THR A 228 -7.85 2.32 -44.02
N ARG A 229 -7.88 3.53 -43.45
CA ARG A 229 -6.96 4.03 -42.42
C ARG A 229 -7.75 4.46 -41.18
N ASP A 230 -7.26 4.14 -39.98
CA ASP A 230 -7.89 4.48 -38.70
C ASP A 230 -6.92 5.20 -37.76
N HIS A 231 -7.46 6.05 -36.88
CA HIS A 231 -6.75 6.79 -35.83
C HIS A 231 -7.60 6.78 -34.54
N GLY A 232 -7.53 5.68 -33.78
CA GLY A 232 -7.79 5.64 -32.33
C GLY A 232 -9.13 5.03 -31.86
N GLY A 233 -9.01 3.95 -31.07
CA GLY A 233 -10.06 3.26 -30.30
C GLY A 233 -10.03 1.73 -30.48
N GLU A 234 -10.31 0.94 -29.43
CA GLU A 234 -10.36 -0.54 -29.51
C GLU A 234 -11.27 -1.00 -30.67
N SER A 235 -10.71 -1.73 -31.64
CA SER A 235 -11.42 -2.15 -32.86
C SER A 235 -11.10 -3.59 -33.26
N CYS A 236 -12.05 -4.27 -33.91
CA CYS A 236 -11.91 -5.63 -34.42
C CYS A 236 -11.92 -5.61 -35.96
N ILE A 237 -10.76 -5.68 -36.59
CA ILE A 237 -10.63 -5.73 -38.06
C ILE A 237 -10.73 -7.18 -38.55
N LYS A 238 -11.57 -7.44 -39.58
CA LYS A 238 -11.57 -8.74 -40.30
C LYS A 238 -10.65 -8.64 -41.53
N PRO A 239 -9.84 -9.67 -41.85
CA PRO A 239 -8.91 -9.58 -42.98
C PRO A 239 -9.67 -9.54 -44.32
N GLY A 240 -9.35 -8.55 -45.16
CA GLY A 240 -9.49 -8.61 -46.61
C GLY A 240 -8.21 -9.15 -47.26
N PRO A 241 -8.18 -9.38 -48.58
CA PRO A 241 -6.98 -9.83 -49.25
C PRO A 241 -5.98 -8.66 -49.39
N GLU A 242 -4.87 -8.80 -48.66
CA GLU A 242 -3.61 -8.04 -48.72
C GLU A 242 -3.56 -6.61 -48.13
N ASP A 243 -2.49 -6.37 -47.35
CA ASP A 243 -1.96 -5.12 -46.79
C ASP A 243 -2.86 -4.22 -45.92
N THR A 244 -2.90 -4.48 -44.60
CA THR A 244 -3.40 -3.53 -43.58
C THR A 244 -2.24 -2.96 -42.75
N ARG A 245 -2.26 -1.65 -42.46
CA ARG A 245 -1.24 -0.95 -41.64
C ARG A 245 -1.89 -0.19 -40.49
N ASP A 246 -1.34 -0.34 -39.28
CA ASP A 246 -1.81 0.33 -38.05
C ASP A 246 -0.66 1.09 -37.36
N HIS A 247 -0.99 2.21 -36.71
CA HIS A 247 -0.09 3.09 -35.97
C HIS A 247 -0.74 3.56 -34.65
N GLY A 248 -0.92 2.63 -33.70
CA GLY A 248 -1.01 2.91 -32.26
C GLY A 248 -2.36 2.60 -31.58
N GLY A 249 -2.33 1.64 -30.63
CA GLY A 249 -3.42 1.24 -29.71
C GLY A 249 -3.44 -0.29 -29.46
N GLU A 250 -3.96 -0.75 -28.31
CA GLU A 250 -4.12 -2.19 -28.01
C GLU A 250 -5.10 -2.86 -29.01
N CYS A 251 -4.68 -3.91 -29.73
CA CYS A 251 -5.48 -4.48 -30.83
C CYS A 251 -5.39 -6.03 -30.94
N TRP A 252 -6.45 -6.68 -31.42
CA TRP A 252 -6.55 -8.14 -31.62
C TRP A 252 -6.57 -8.51 -33.11
N ILE A 253 -5.55 -9.23 -33.61
CA ILE A 253 -5.47 -9.69 -35.01
C ILE A 253 -5.77 -11.19 -35.12
N LYS A 254 -6.67 -11.60 -36.04
CA LYS A 254 -6.86 -13.02 -36.42
C LYS A 254 -5.96 -13.37 -37.63
N PRO A 255 -5.27 -14.53 -37.64
CA PRO A 255 -4.33 -14.84 -38.72
C PRO A 255 -5.05 -15.07 -40.07
N GLY A 256 -4.58 -14.36 -41.10
CA GLY A 256 -4.79 -14.69 -42.51
C GLY A 256 -3.53 -15.31 -43.11
N PRO A 257 -3.57 -15.80 -44.36
CA PRO A 257 -2.41 -16.42 -44.99
C PRO A 257 -1.41 -15.34 -45.43
N GLU A 258 -0.25 -15.36 -44.78
CA GLU A 258 1.03 -14.69 -45.09
C GLU A 258 1.10 -13.14 -45.12
N ASN A 259 2.13 -12.61 -44.42
CA ASN A 259 2.68 -11.24 -44.46
C ASN A 259 1.93 -10.09 -43.77
N THR A 260 1.74 -10.16 -42.44
CA THR A 260 1.52 -8.97 -41.59
C THR A 260 2.83 -8.48 -40.97
N ARG A 261 3.11 -7.16 -41.05
CA ARG A 261 4.27 -6.48 -40.42
C ARG A 261 3.78 -5.40 -39.46
N ASP A 262 4.34 -5.39 -38.24
CA ASP A 262 4.04 -4.42 -37.19
C ASP A 262 5.33 -3.71 -36.74
N HIS A 263 5.26 -2.39 -36.53
CA HIS A 263 6.34 -1.52 -36.09
C HIS A 263 5.85 -0.56 -34.98
N GLY A 264 5.45 -1.11 -33.83
CA GLY A 264 5.49 -0.40 -32.54
C GLY A 264 4.15 -0.35 -31.78
N GLY A 265 4.13 -0.98 -30.60
CA GLY A 265 3.00 -1.09 -29.67
C GLY A 265 2.88 -2.53 -29.14
N GLU A 266 2.39 -2.75 -27.91
CA GLU A 266 2.16 -4.10 -27.36
C GLU A 266 1.16 -4.86 -28.26
N SER A 267 1.64 -5.88 -28.98
CA SER A 267 0.90 -6.57 -30.04
C SER A 267 0.81 -8.08 -29.75
N TRP A 268 -0.35 -8.68 -29.98
CA TRP A 268 -0.69 -10.06 -29.57
C TRP A 268 -0.77 -11.01 -30.78
N ILE A 269 0.08 -12.06 -30.83
CA ILE A 269 0.04 -13.11 -31.87
C ILE A 269 -0.30 -14.48 -31.23
N LYS A 270 -1.25 -15.24 -31.81
CA LYS A 270 -1.47 -16.66 -31.44
C LYS A 270 -0.45 -17.57 -32.13
N PRO A 271 0.10 -18.62 -31.48
CA PRO A 271 0.98 -19.56 -32.16
C PRO A 271 0.21 -20.38 -33.20
N GLY A 272 0.69 -20.36 -34.44
CA GLY A 272 0.39 -21.36 -35.47
C GLY A 272 1.53 -22.39 -35.58
N PRO A 273 1.34 -23.53 -36.27
CA PRO A 273 2.34 -24.59 -36.30
C PRO A 273 3.58 -24.15 -37.11
N GLU A 274 4.74 -24.36 -36.49
CA GLU A 274 6.10 -24.42 -37.05
C GLU A 274 6.40 -23.45 -38.21
N ASN A 275 6.78 -22.20 -37.86
CA ASN A 275 7.77 -21.33 -38.56
C ASN A 275 7.55 -19.81 -38.35
N THR A 276 6.97 -19.38 -37.23
CA THR A 276 6.99 -17.96 -36.84
C THR A 276 8.26 -17.67 -36.04
N ARG A 277 9.19 -16.90 -36.64
CA ARG A 277 10.31 -16.29 -35.92
C ARG A 277 9.90 -14.92 -35.40
N ASP A 278 9.90 -14.78 -34.08
CA ASP A 278 9.72 -13.52 -33.37
C ASP A 278 11.09 -12.80 -33.25
N HIS A 279 11.12 -11.55 -33.68
CA HIS A 279 12.22 -10.62 -33.47
C HIS A 279 11.70 -9.33 -32.85
N GLY A 280 11.12 -9.39 -31.65
CA GLY A 280 10.99 -8.22 -30.78
C GLY A 280 9.69 -8.13 -29.97
N GLY A 281 9.51 -9.00 -28.97
CA GLY A 281 8.50 -8.85 -27.91
C GLY A 281 9.02 -9.45 -26.60
N GLU A 282 8.78 -8.78 -25.46
CA GLU A 282 9.21 -9.28 -24.15
C GLU A 282 8.52 -10.62 -23.79
N SER A 283 9.28 -11.52 -23.17
CA SER A 283 8.87 -12.89 -22.81
C SER A 283 7.55 -12.97 -22.04
N TRP A 284 6.64 -13.83 -22.52
CA TRP A 284 5.29 -14.13 -22.01
C TRP A 284 5.20 -14.60 -20.55
N ILE A 285 6.30 -15.09 -20.00
CA ILE A 285 6.44 -15.51 -18.61
C ILE A 285 7.83 -15.01 -18.19
N LYS A 286 7.91 -14.26 -17.10
CA LYS A 286 9.20 -13.99 -16.45
C LYS A 286 9.43 -15.17 -15.50
N PRO A 287 10.38 -16.08 -15.80
CA PRO A 287 10.80 -17.07 -14.82
C PRO A 287 11.22 -16.29 -13.58
N GLY A 288 10.61 -16.60 -12.43
CA GLY A 288 11.08 -16.01 -11.19
C GLY A 288 12.54 -16.43 -10.95
N PRO A 289 13.38 -15.59 -10.35
CA PRO A 289 14.62 -16.09 -9.77
C PRO A 289 14.26 -17.20 -8.77
N GLU A 290 15.16 -18.16 -8.52
CA GLU A 290 15.06 -19.21 -7.49
C GLU A 290 15.04 -18.61 -6.04
N LYS A 291 14.34 -17.50 -5.82
CA LYS A 291 14.28 -16.76 -4.55
C LYS A 291 13.14 -17.22 -3.66
N TRP A 292 12.10 -17.84 -4.22
CA TRP A 292 11.12 -18.54 -3.40
C TRP A 292 11.57 -19.99 -3.28
N ILE A 293 12.56 -20.23 -2.41
CA ILE A 293 12.83 -21.57 -1.90
C ILE A 293 11.78 -21.81 -0.81
N PRO A 294 10.73 -22.60 -1.03
CA PRO A 294 9.93 -23.07 0.07
C PRO A 294 10.80 -24.01 0.92
N GLN A 295 10.61 -23.95 2.23
CA GLN A 295 10.80 -25.11 3.11
C GLN A 295 12.22 -25.58 3.41
N SER A 296 12.70 -25.17 4.59
CA SER A 296 13.51 -26.06 5.43
C SER A 296 12.99 -26.09 6.87
N CYS A 297 11.67 -26.05 7.06
CA CYS A 297 11.10 -26.28 8.39
C CYS A 297 11.34 -27.74 8.80
N LYS A 298 12.35 -27.99 9.63
CA LYS A 298 12.72 -29.31 10.12
C LYS A 298 11.60 -29.97 10.94
N THR A 299 10.64 -29.20 11.45
CA THR A 299 9.51 -29.75 12.21
C THR A 299 8.57 -30.59 11.34
N CYS A 300 8.36 -30.21 10.09
CA CYS A 300 7.40 -30.84 9.17
C CYS A 300 8.07 -31.35 7.89
N ASP A 301 9.36 -31.68 7.95
CA ASP A 301 10.12 -32.23 6.81
C ASP A 301 9.58 -33.59 6.32
N HIS A 302 8.97 -34.36 7.21
CA HIS A 302 8.30 -35.62 6.94
C HIS A 302 6.89 -35.46 6.35
N VAL A 303 6.36 -34.24 6.27
CA VAL A 303 5.05 -33.97 5.66
C VAL A 303 5.27 -33.75 4.17
N GLU A 304 4.63 -34.59 3.34
CA GLU A 304 4.74 -34.49 1.88
C GLU A 304 4.22 -33.14 1.36
N ASP A 305 4.92 -32.59 0.36
CA ASP A 305 4.47 -31.41 -0.39
C ASP A 305 4.70 -31.64 -1.88
N SER A 306 3.86 -31.01 -2.71
CA SER A 306 3.94 -31.13 -4.16
C SER A 306 5.10 -30.30 -4.73
N THR A 307 5.90 -30.90 -5.61
CA THR A 307 7.13 -30.30 -6.16
C THR A 307 7.04 -29.96 -7.66
N HIS A 308 5.87 -30.07 -8.27
CA HIS A 308 5.69 -29.94 -9.73
C HIS A 308 5.02 -28.61 -10.15
N TRP A 309 5.52 -27.49 -9.65
CA TRP A 309 4.97 -26.16 -9.96
C TRP A 309 5.97 -25.30 -10.72
N LEU A 310 5.54 -24.69 -11.82
CA LEU A 310 6.35 -23.71 -12.53
C LEU A 310 6.31 -22.36 -11.79
N GLN A 311 7.45 -21.93 -11.28
CA GLN A 311 7.56 -20.67 -10.55
C GLN A 311 7.54 -19.46 -11.49
N ILE A 312 6.62 -18.54 -11.24
CA ILE A 312 6.43 -17.34 -12.07
C ILE A 312 6.26 -16.08 -11.21
N GLU A 313 6.72 -14.95 -11.73
CA GLU A 313 6.48 -13.64 -11.13
C GLU A 313 5.18 -13.00 -11.66
N PRO A 314 4.42 -12.28 -10.81
CA PRO A 314 3.25 -11.51 -11.24
C PRO A 314 3.63 -10.20 -11.91
N LEU A 315 2.79 -9.75 -12.85
CA LEU A 315 2.71 -8.33 -13.18
C LEU A 315 2.14 -7.59 -11.96
N THR A 316 2.86 -6.59 -11.49
CA THR A 316 2.53 -5.87 -10.25
C THR A 316 2.18 -4.42 -10.59
N SER A 317 1.04 -3.96 -10.08
CA SER A 317 0.65 -2.55 -10.15
C SER A 317 0.19 -2.09 -8.77
N THR A 318 0.64 -0.91 -8.34
CA THR A 318 0.26 -0.36 -7.03
C THR A 318 -0.50 0.94 -7.26
N VAL A 319 -1.74 0.98 -6.80
CA VAL A 319 -2.62 2.16 -6.89
C VAL A 319 -3.11 2.47 -5.48
N GLN A 320 -2.89 3.71 -5.01
CA GLN A 320 -3.33 4.17 -3.68
C GLN A 320 -2.87 3.26 -2.51
N GLY A 321 -1.70 2.61 -2.64
CA GLY A 321 -1.14 1.72 -1.62
C GLY A 321 -1.65 0.27 -1.65
N VAL A 322 -2.61 -0.06 -2.53
CA VAL A 322 -3.02 -1.44 -2.79
C VAL A 322 -2.22 -1.97 -3.96
N THR A 323 -1.52 -3.10 -3.73
CA THR A 323 -0.75 -3.77 -4.76
C THR A 323 -1.56 -4.90 -5.38
N MET A 324 -1.87 -4.75 -6.66
CA MET A 324 -2.55 -5.75 -7.49
C MET A 324 -1.52 -6.62 -8.20
N PHE A 325 -1.74 -7.93 -8.11
CA PHE A 325 -0.97 -8.95 -8.81
C PHE A 325 -1.81 -9.51 -9.95
N ARG A 326 -1.21 -9.65 -11.13
CA ARG A 326 -1.85 -10.22 -12.30
C ARG A 326 -0.98 -11.30 -12.92
N HIS A 327 -1.58 -12.43 -13.25
CA HIS A 327 -0.96 -13.47 -14.06
C HIS A 327 -1.79 -13.75 -15.30
N ARG A 328 -1.08 -14.08 -16.37
CA ARG A 328 -1.63 -14.67 -17.59
C ARG A 328 -0.87 -15.96 -17.84
N THR A 329 -1.55 -17.09 -17.77
CA THR A 329 -0.91 -18.40 -17.91
C THR A 329 -1.69 -19.27 -18.89
N PRO A 330 -1.00 -19.99 -19.80
CA PRO A 330 -1.64 -21.04 -20.59
C PRO A 330 -1.95 -22.26 -19.70
N LYS A 331 -2.48 -23.33 -20.30
CA LYS A 331 -2.65 -24.62 -19.61
C LYS A 331 -1.36 -25.05 -18.90
N GLY A 332 -1.47 -25.38 -17.61
CA GLY A 332 -0.36 -25.86 -16.79
C GLY A 332 -0.57 -25.66 -15.29
N SER A 333 0.51 -25.91 -14.54
CA SER A 333 0.59 -25.81 -13.09
C SER A 333 1.63 -24.76 -12.69
N TYR A 334 1.21 -23.74 -11.93
CA TYR A 334 2.03 -22.57 -11.64
C TYR A 334 2.06 -22.25 -10.15
N GLU A 335 3.17 -21.66 -9.70
CA GLU A 335 3.33 -21.09 -8.35
C GLU A 335 3.80 -19.64 -8.48
N CYS A 336 3.10 -18.72 -7.82
CA CYS A 336 3.53 -17.34 -7.73
C CYS A 336 4.67 -17.21 -6.70
N THR A 337 5.82 -16.70 -7.13
CA THR A 337 7.00 -16.49 -6.26
C THR A 337 6.82 -15.39 -5.22
N VAL A 338 5.79 -14.55 -5.33
CA VAL A 338 5.51 -13.46 -4.39
C VAL A 338 4.49 -13.89 -3.34
N SER A 339 3.37 -14.47 -3.76
CA SER A 339 2.26 -14.83 -2.87
C SER A 339 2.28 -16.29 -2.42
N GLY A 340 3.08 -17.15 -3.05
CA GLY A 340 3.02 -18.59 -2.85
C GLY A 340 1.71 -19.24 -3.31
N LEU A 341 0.80 -18.50 -3.96
CA LEU A 341 -0.43 -19.05 -4.53
C LEU A 341 -0.07 -20.05 -5.63
N ARG A 342 -0.65 -21.25 -5.61
CA ARG A 342 -0.49 -22.24 -6.69
C ARG A 342 -1.83 -22.54 -7.36
N TRP A 343 -1.80 -22.76 -8.67
CA TRP A 343 -3.00 -23.08 -9.43
C TRP A 343 -2.73 -24.00 -10.61
N LEU A 344 -3.72 -24.81 -10.93
CA LEU A 344 -3.76 -25.65 -12.13
C LEU A 344 -4.90 -25.17 -13.03
N CYS A 345 -4.60 -25.03 -14.32
CA CYS A 345 -5.59 -24.66 -15.33
C CYS A 345 -5.43 -25.53 -16.58
N GLU A 346 -6.56 -25.96 -17.15
CA GLU A 346 -6.60 -26.78 -18.38
C GLU A 346 -6.73 -25.94 -19.66
N ARG A 347 -6.88 -24.62 -19.52
CA ARG A 347 -7.00 -23.64 -20.59
C ARG A 347 -6.25 -22.36 -20.20
N ASP A 348 -6.12 -21.45 -21.15
CA ASP A 348 -5.57 -20.12 -20.89
C ASP A 348 -6.42 -19.38 -19.87
N VAL A 349 -5.76 -18.84 -18.85
CA VAL A 349 -6.38 -18.08 -17.77
C VAL A 349 -5.69 -16.74 -17.56
N ILE A 350 -6.50 -15.77 -17.13
CA ILE A 350 -6.02 -14.51 -16.61
C ILE A 350 -6.66 -14.32 -15.25
N LEU A 351 -5.82 -14.24 -14.23
CA LEU A 351 -6.26 -14.01 -12.86
C LEU A 351 -5.59 -12.78 -12.29
N LYS A 352 -6.35 -12.02 -11.52
CA LYS A 352 -5.88 -10.89 -10.73
C LYS A 352 -6.20 -11.16 -9.27
N TYR A 353 -5.32 -10.72 -8.37
CA TYR A 353 -5.62 -10.73 -6.96
C TYR A 353 -4.86 -9.67 -6.18
N HIS A 354 -5.32 -9.41 -4.96
CA HIS A 354 -4.58 -8.66 -3.97
C HIS A 354 -4.84 -9.21 -2.57
N PHE A 355 -3.97 -8.83 -1.62
CA PHE A 355 -4.19 -9.15 -0.22
C PHE A 355 -5.23 -8.20 0.38
N ARG A 356 -6.13 -8.75 1.21
CA ARG A 356 -7.14 -8.00 1.98
C ARG A 356 -6.75 -7.97 3.45
N ASN A 357 -7.22 -6.95 4.15
CA ASN A 357 -7.08 -6.86 5.59
C ASN A 357 -8.12 -7.76 6.29
N TRP A 358 -7.67 -8.49 7.31
CA TRP A 358 -8.51 -9.35 8.14
C TRP A 358 -9.28 -8.61 9.25
N GLU A 359 -8.90 -7.37 9.59
CA GLU A 359 -9.51 -6.57 10.66
C GLU A 359 -11.05 -6.50 10.56
N PRO A 360 -11.67 -6.29 9.38
CA PRO A 360 -13.13 -6.26 9.27
C PRO A 360 -13.82 -7.57 9.67
N TYR A 361 -13.13 -8.71 9.57
CA TYR A 361 -13.68 -10.03 9.85
C TYR A 361 -13.24 -10.59 11.20
N ARG A 362 -12.43 -9.85 11.98
CA ARG A 362 -11.89 -10.32 13.27
C ARG A 362 -12.98 -10.74 14.25
N GLN A 363 -14.05 -9.94 14.37
CA GLN A 363 -15.14 -10.25 15.29
C GLN A 363 -15.96 -11.44 14.78
N LEU A 364 -16.24 -11.46 13.48
CA LEU A 364 -16.97 -12.56 12.83
C LEU A 364 -16.26 -13.91 13.05
N LEU A 365 -14.93 -13.96 12.85
CA LEU A 365 -14.15 -15.17 13.09
C LEU A 365 -14.25 -15.63 14.55
N LYS A 366 -14.19 -14.70 15.51
CA LYS A 366 -14.35 -15.04 16.93
C LYS A 366 -15.74 -15.62 17.22
N ASP A 367 -16.79 -15.02 16.66
CA ASP A 367 -18.17 -15.45 16.85
C ASP A 367 -18.40 -16.84 16.23
N MET A 368 -17.75 -17.12 15.10
CA MET A 368 -17.75 -18.43 14.45
C MET A 368 -16.78 -19.44 15.10
N GLN A 369 -16.00 -19.05 16.10
CA GLN A 369 -14.96 -19.87 16.73
C GLN A 369 -13.86 -20.32 15.76
N TYR A 370 -13.36 -19.40 14.92
CA TYR A 370 -12.20 -19.60 14.07
C TYR A 370 -11.13 -18.51 14.26
N THR A 371 -9.93 -18.78 13.79
CA THR A 371 -8.82 -17.83 13.61
C THR A 371 -8.29 -17.91 12.18
N GLN A 372 -7.43 -16.99 11.82
CA GLN A 372 -6.73 -16.98 10.52
C GLN A 372 -5.77 -18.18 10.42
N GLY A 373 -5.72 -18.82 9.26
CA GLY A 373 -4.74 -19.84 8.89
C GLY A 373 -3.80 -19.40 7.76
N GLY A 374 -4.17 -18.37 7.00
CA GLY A 374 -3.39 -17.84 5.87
C GLY A 374 -3.74 -16.39 5.51
N PRO A 375 -3.19 -15.84 4.41
CA PRO A 375 -3.56 -14.53 3.89
C PRO A 375 -4.99 -14.54 3.32
N LEU A 376 -5.73 -13.45 3.53
CA LEU A 376 -6.99 -13.22 2.83
C LEU A 376 -6.70 -12.68 1.44
N LEU A 377 -7.12 -13.41 0.42
CA LEU A 377 -6.89 -13.11 -0.99
C LEU A 377 -8.21 -12.73 -1.65
N ASP A 378 -8.26 -11.59 -2.31
CA ASP A 378 -9.37 -11.25 -3.20
C ASP A 378 -8.96 -11.63 -4.62
N ILE A 379 -9.49 -12.75 -5.12
CA ILE A 379 -9.11 -13.30 -6.42
C ILE A 379 -10.25 -13.02 -7.41
N THR A 380 -9.90 -12.51 -8.58
CA THR A 380 -10.82 -12.25 -9.68
C THR A 380 -10.29 -12.90 -10.95
N MET A 381 -11.12 -13.69 -11.62
CA MET A 381 -10.83 -14.25 -12.93
C MET A 381 -11.25 -13.25 -14.02
N GLU A 382 -10.31 -12.79 -14.84
CA GLU A 382 -10.63 -12.00 -16.04
C GLU A 382 -10.89 -12.91 -17.24
N LEU A 383 -10.26 -14.08 -17.26
CA LEU A 383 -10.41 -15.06 -18.32
C LEU A 383 -10.25 -16.48 -17.76
N GLY A 384 -11.14 -17.37 -18.18
CA GLY A 384 -11.07 -18.80 -17.90
C GLY A 384 -11.41 -19.17 -16.47
N GLU A 385 -11.20 -20.44 -16.14
CA GLU A 385 -11.51 -21.05 -14.85
C GLU A 385 -10.31 -21.89 -14.39
N LEU A 386 -10.16 -22.04 -13.07
CA LEU A 386 -9.11 -22.86 -12.47
C LEU A 386 -9.68 -24.22 -12.08
N GLU A 387 -8.91 -25.28 -12.31
CA GLU A 387 -9.27 -26.64 -11.90
C GLU A 387 -8.91 -26.88 -10.44
N GLU A 388 -7.74 -26.40 -10.03
CA GLU A 388 -7.22 -26.55 -8.68
C GLU A 388 -6.59 -25.23 -8.22
N VAL A 389 -6.81 -24.89 -6.95
CA VAL A 389 -6.09 -23.79 -6.28
C VAL A 389 -5.56 -24.28 -4.95
N HIS A 390 -4.32 -23.89 -4.66
CA HIS A 390 -3.62 -24.16 -3.41
C HIS A 390 -3.41 -22.84 -2.70
N LEU A 391 -4.21 -22.59 -1.67
CA LEU A 391 -4.12 -21.38 -0.85
C LEU A 391 -3.01 -21.54 0.20
N PRO A 392 -2.09 -20.57 0.32
CA PRO A 392 -1.01 -20.67 1.30
C PRO A 392 -1.55 -20.59 2.74
N HIS A 393 -0.95 -21.36 3.65
CA HIS A 393 -1.17 -21.27 5.10
C HIS A 393 0.17 -21.25 5.85
N PHE A 394 0.17 -20.65 7.04
CA PHE A 394 1.37 -20.63 7.90
C PHE A 394 1.39 -21.74 8.94
N VAL A 395 0.33 -22.54 9.07
CA VAL A 395 0.26 -23.62 10.08
C VAL A 395 1.29 -24.72 9.78
N CYS A 396 1.99 -25.17 10.81
CA CYS A 396 2.92 -26.30 10.74
C CYS A 396 2.23 -27.58 11.19
N LEU A 397 2.21 -28.59 10.31
CA LEU A 397 1.56 -29.88 10.57
C LEU A 397 2.47 -30.90 11.27
N GLY A 398 3.74 -30.56 11.49
CA GLY A 398 4.76 -31.52 11.92
C GLY A 398 4.56 -32.08 13.34
N THR A 399 4.08 -31.25 14.27
CA THR A 399 3.81 -31.68 15.66
C THR A 399 2.41 -32.23 15.84
N ASN A 400 1.46 -31.79 15.03
CA ASN A 400 0.06 -32.20 15.13
C ASN A 400 -0.59 -32.33 13.73
N PRO A 401 -0.47 -33.50 13.09
CA PRO A 401 -1.05 -33.74 11.77
C PRO A 401 -2.58 -33.68 11.74
N SER A 402 -3.26 -33.79 12.89
CA SER A 402 -4.72 -33.70 12.98
C SER A 402 -5.25 -32.28 12.72
N LEU A 403 -4.40 -31.25 12.78
CA LEU A 403 -4.76 -29.87 12.46
C LEU A 403 -5.31 -29.71 11.04
N ARG A 404 -4.98 -30.63 10.12
CA ARG A 404 -5.55 -30.64 8.76
C ARG A 404 -7.08 -30.73 8.76
N ASN A 405 -7.67 -31.41 9.73
CA ASN A 405 -9.13 -31.59 9.84
C ASN A 405 -9.83 -30.36 10.42
N GLU A 406 -9.06 -29.48 11.07
CA GLU A 406 -9.54 -28.27 11.73
C GLU A 406 -9.47 -27.03 10.82
N MET A 407 -8.90 -27.19 9.61
CA MET A 407 -8.84 -26.15 8.60
C MET A 407 -10.11 -26.14 7.76
N LYS A 408 -10.60 -24.93 7.47
CA LYS A 408 -11.69 -24.68 6.52
C LYS A 408 -11.28 -23.58 5.56
N ILE A 409 -11.99 -23.49 4.45
CA ILE A 409 -11.88 -22.39 3.52
C ILE A 409 -13.01 -21.41 3.80
N LEU A 410 -12.66 -20.17 4.09
CA LEU A 410 -13.58 -19.07 4.23
C LEU A 410 -13.77 -18.41 2.87
N HIS A 411 -15.03 -18.23 2.47
CA HIS A 411 -15.42 -17.36 1.37
C HIS A 411 -16.17 -16.15 1.93
N VAL A 412 -15.82 -14.97 1.46
CA VAL A 412 -16.48 -13.71 1.82
C VAL A 412 -17.32 -13.24 0.64
N GLU A 413 -18.63 -13.28 0.85
CA GLU A 413 -19.65 -12.99 -0.15
C GLU A 413 -20.37 -11.66 0.19
N GLU A 414 -21.14 -11.13 -0.76
CA GLU A 414 -21.84 -9.83 -0.62
C GLU A 414 -22.80 -9.78 0.59
N HIS A 415 -23.31 -10.92 1.05
CA HIS A 415 -24.30 -11.03 2.14
C HIS A 415 -23.81 -11.81 3.36
N GLY A 416 -22.50 -12.10 3.47
CA GLY A 416 -21.94 -12.79 4.62
C GLY A 416 -20.70 -13.60 4.29
N VAL A 417 -20.55 -14.73 4.98
CA VAL A 417 -19.46 -15.67 4.73
C VAL A 417 -19.99 -17.08 4.62
N SER A 418 -19.34 -17.88 3.79
CA SER A 418 -19.59 -19.32 3.68
C SER A 418 -18.30 -20.10 3.94
N LEU A 419 -18.46 -21.36 4.38
CA LEU A 419 -17.36 -22.26 4.69
C LEU A 419 -17.35 -23.43 3.73
N GLU A 420 -16.17 -23.75 3.20
CA GLU A 420 -15.92 -24.91 2.35
C GLU A 420 -14.91 -25.85 3.03
N GLU A 421 -15.10 -27.16 2.80
CA GLU A 421 -14.16 -28.19 3.25
C GLU A 421 -12.88 -28.15 2.43
N VAL A 422 -11.74 -28.29 3.10
CA VAL A 422 -10.46 -28.40 2.39
C VAL A 422 -10.39 -29.77 1.72
N HIS A 423 -10.02 -29.81 0.44
CA HIS A 423 -9.86 -31.07 -0.29
C HIS A 423 -8.63 -31.84 0.20
N GLU A 424 -7.50 -31.14 0.32
CA GLU A 424 -6.23 -31.67 0.80
C GLU A 424 -5.43 -30.57 1.48
N VAL A 425 -4.78 -30.87 2.61
CA VAL A 425 -3.85 -29.94 3.27
C VAL A 425 -2.44 -30.51 3.12
N THR A 426 -1.58 -29.79 2.42
CA THR A 426 -0.16 -30.11 2.29
C THR A 426 0.65 -29.38 3.36
N ARG A 427 1.98 -29.46 3.28
CA ARG A 427 2.86 -28.80 4.24
C ARG A 427 2.64 -27.29 4.36
N PHE A 428 2.29 -26.61 3.26
CA PHE A 428 2.15 -25.15 3.19
C PHE A 428 0.85 -24.66 2.56
N HIS A 429 0.02 -25.56 2.01
CA HIS A 429 -1.14 -25.16 1.24
C HIS A 429 -2.39 -25.96 1.59
N ALA A 430 -3.53 -25.28 1.51
CA ALA A 430 -4.84 -25.92 1.48
C ALA A 430 -5.34 -25.94 0.04
N LYS A 431 -5.56 -27.13 -0.50
CA LYS A 431 -6.06 -27.39 -1.84
C LYS A 431 -7.59 -27.32 -1.86
N ILE A 432 -8.12 -26.68 -2.89
CA ILE A 432 -9.53 -26.71 -3.29
C ILE A 432 -9.65 -27.05 -4.78
N LEU A 433 -10.76 -27.67 -5.13
CA LEU A 433 -11.08 -28.08 -6.50
C LEU A 433 -12.22 -27.23 -7.05
N HIS A 434 -12.13 -26.86 -8.32
CA HIS A 434 -13.10 -26.02 -9.02
C HIS A 434 -13.55 -24.80 -8.19
N PRO A 435 -12.59 -23.97 -7.74
CA PRO A 435 -12.85 -22.86 -6.85
C PRO A 435 -13.85 -21.87 -7.44
N LYS A 436 -14.75 -21.41 -6.57
CA LYS A 436 -15.53 -20.19 -6.82
C LYS A 436 -14.80 -19.04 -6.18
N PHE A 437 -14.45 -18.03 -6.97
CA PHE A 437 -13.66 -16.93 -6.47
C PHE A 437 -14.53 -15.82 -5.86
N SER A 438 -14.12 -15.46 -4.65
CA SER A 438 -14.51 -14.30 -3.87
C SER A 438 -13.28 -13.95 -3.01
N ALA A 439 -13.42 -13.04 -2.03
CA ALA A 439 -12.38 -12.93 -1.01
C ALA A 439 -12.29 -14.24 -0.21
N ILE A 440 -11.17 -14.94 -0.32
CA ILE A 440 -11.00 -16.34 0.10
C ILE A 440 -9.76 -16.52 0.99
N SER A 441 -9.84 -17.40 1.99
CA SER A 441 -8.69 -17.74 2.82
C SER A 441 -8.83 -19.05 3.59
N VAL A 442 -7.71 -19.56 4.10
CA VAL A 442 -7.66 -20.66 5.06
C VAL A 442 -7.91 -20.13 6.47
N ILE A 443 -8.85 -20.73 7.18
CA ILE A 443 -9.13 -20.47 8.60
C ILE A 443 -8.94 -21.75 9.44
N LEU A 444 -8.68 -21.58 10.73
CA LEU A 444 -8.41 -22.67 11.67
C LEU A 444 -9.33 -22.58 12.88
N SER A 445 -9.85 -23.71 13.36
CA SER A 445 -10.69 -23.80 14.56
C SER A 445 -10.04 -23.13 15.79
N TYR A 446 -10.80 -22.26 16.48
CA TYR A 446 -10.31 -21.43 17.59
C TYR A 446 -9.86 -22.27 18.79
N ILE A 447 -10.52 -23.40 19.06
CA ILE A 447 -10.17 -24.30 20.18
C ILE A 447 -8.72 -24.78 20.07
N PHE A 448 -8.24 -25.00 18.85
CA PHE A 448 -6.87 -25.46 18.61
C PHE A 448 -5.88 -24.32 18.43
N SER A 449 -6.35 -23.10 18.13
CA SER A 449 -5.50 -21.95 17.78
C SER A 449 -4.48 -21.51 18.85
N TRP A 450 -4.68 -21.84 20.13
CA TRP A 450 -3.80 -21.37 21.21
C TRP A 450 -2.52 -22.19 21.37
N ASN A 451 -2.44 -23.37 20.78
CA ASN A 451 -1.27 -24.26 20.88
C ASN A 451 -0.97 -24.88 19.51
N VAL A 452 -0.84 -24.01 18.50
CA VAL A 452 -0.51 -24.38 17.12
C VAL A 452 0.90 -23.92 16.82
N ASP A 453 1.68 -24.83 16.24
CA ASP A 453 2.97 -24.50 15.66
C ASP A 453 2.76 -23.85 14.28
N VAL A 454 3.46 -22.75 14.03
CA VAL A 454 3.38 -22.00 12.78
C VAL A 454 4.77 -21.79 12.18
N HIS A 455 4.85 -21.84 10.86
CA HIS A 455 5.98 -21.36 10.10
C HIS A 455 6.09 -19.85 10.29
N CYS A 456 7.31 -19.35 10.47
CA CYS A 456 7.57 -17.95 10.78
C CYS A 456 8.55 -17.33 9.78
N GLU A 457 8.40 -16.03 9.59
CA GLU A 457 9.32 -15.18 8.86
C GLU A 457 10.06 -14.26 9.83
N LEU A 458 11.35 -14.06 9.56
CA LEU A 458 12.15 -13.01 10.18
C LEU A 458 12.59 -12.05 9.08
N MET A 459 12.27 -10.76 9.22
CA MET A 459 12.75 -9.74 8.30
C MET A 459 13.59 -8.73 9.07
N LEU A 460 14.87 -8.63 8.73
CA LEU A 460 15.77 -7.65 9.30
C LEU A 460 15.93 -6.45 8.36
N TYR A 461 15.63 -5.26 8.86
CA TYR A 461 15.91 -3.99 8.20
C TYR A 461 16.98 -3.22 8.95
N LEU A 462 17.92 -2.66 8.21
CA LEU A 462 19.02 -1.87 8.75
C LEU A 462 18.87 -0.43 8.29
N THR A 463 18.92 0.52 9.23
CA THR A 463 19.00 1.95 8.93
C THR A 463 20.27 2.52 9.53
N VAL A 464 21.08 3.18 8.72
CA VAL A 464 22.33 3.79 9.17
C VAL A 464 22.13 5.29 9.35
N MET A 465 22.45 5.80 10.54
CA MET A 465 22.37 7.22 10.88
C MET A 465 23.69 7.66 11.52
N LYS A 466 24.56 8.31 10.73
CA LYS A 466 25.90 8.77 11.17
C LYS A 466 26.73 7.61 11.76
N GLU A 467 26.89 7.56 13.09
CA GLU A 467 27.64 6.53 13.82
C GLU A 467 26.73 5.49 14.51
N THR A 468 25.44 5.49 14.18
CA THR A 468 24.43 4.62 14.80
C THR A 468 23.76 3.76 13.75
N LEU A 469 23.70 2.45 14.01
CA LEU A 469 22.88 1.50 13.28
C LEU A 469 21.58 1.28 14.04
N ILE A 470 20.46 1.29 13.32
CA ILE A 470 19.13 0.98 13.83
C ILE A 470 18.63 -0.29 13.14
N PRO A 471 18.85 -1.46 13.75
CA PRO A 471 18.22 -2.70 13.34
C PRO A 471 16.73 -2.71 13.71
N ARG A 472 15.88 -3.09 12.76
CA ARG A 472 14.47 -3.41 12.95
C ARG A 472 14.23 -4.87 12.55
N LEU A 473 14.00 -5.73 13.55
CA LEU A 473 13.75 -7.16 13.34
C LEU A 473 12.27 -7.47 13.52
N TYR A 474 11.60 -7.81 12.43
CA TYR A 474 10.20 -8.22 12.39
C TYR A 474 10.11 -9.74 12.55
N LEU A 475 9.19 -10.22 13.40
CA LEU A 475 8.86 -11.63 13.57
C LEU A 475 7.36 -11.83 13.42
N PHE A 476 6.97 -12.72 12.52
CA PHE A 476 5.56 -12.98 12.26
C PHE A 476 5.34 -14.34 11.58
N PRO A 477 4.13 -14.90 11.62
CA PRO A 477 3.80 -16.12 10.89
C PRO A 477 4.03 -15.93 9.38
N SER A 478 4.50 -16.95 8.67
CA SER A 478 4.88 -16.89 7.25
C SER A 478 3.67 -16.58 6.35
N ASN A 479 3.32 -15.30 6.28
CA ASN A 479 2.16 -14.76 5.61
C ASN A 479 2.63 -13.73 4.57
N PRO A 480 2.48 -14.03 3.27
CA PRO A 480 2.87 -13.13 2.19
C PRO A 480 2.27 -11.71 2.28
N GLY A 481 1.03 -11.58 2.77
CA GLY A 481 0.41 -10.28 3.00
C GLY A 481 1.11 -9.46 4.11
N GLN A 482 1.65 -10.12 5.13
CA GLN A 482 2.45 -9.45 6.16
C GLN A 482 3.85 -9.07 5.67
N ILE A 483 4.47 -9.89 4.81
CA ILE A 483 5.75 -9.54 4.16
C ILE A 483 5.57 -8.23 3.38
N GLN A 484 4.52 -8.13 2.57
CA GLN A 484 4.20 -6.91 1.83
C GLN A 484 3.93 -5.72 2.76
N ALA A 485 3.19 -5.91 3.87
CA ALA A 485 2.93 -4.85 4.84
C ALA A 485 4.22 -4.33 5.50
N VAL A 486 5.19 -5.21 5.79
CA VAL A 486 6.51 -4.82 6.31
C VAL A 486 7.28 -4.02 5.25
N GLU A 487 7.30 -4.47 4.00
CA GLU A 487 7.98 -3.76 2.91
C GLU A 487 7.40 -2.36 2.66
N GLN A 488 6.07 -2.23 2.69
CA GLN A 488 5.37 -0.94 2.59
C GLN A 488 5.58 -0.04 3.81
N GLN A 489 5.77 -0.61 5.00
CA GLN A 489 6.11 0.16 6.20
C GLN A 489 7.55 0.67 6.12
N GLU A 490 8.49 -0.18 5.68
CA GLU A 490 9.90 0.16 5.62
C GLU A 490 10.24 1.13 4.49
N SER A 491 9.46 1.16 3.41
CA SER A 491 9.60 2.16 2.33
C SER A 491 9.40 3.60 2.82
N LYS A 492 8.76 3.80 3.98
CA LYS A 492 8.58 5.11 4.61
C LYS A 492 9.84 5.62 5.33
N PHE A 493 10.79 4.73 5.64
CA PHE A 493 12.04 5.09 6.33
C PHE A 493 13.17 5.27 5.33
N GLN A 494 13.59 6.52 5.12
CA GLN A 494 14.71 6.85 4.25
C GLN A 494 16.00 6.15 4.71
N GLY A 495 16.70 5.50 3.78
CA GLY A 495 17.95 4.78 4.06
C GLY A 495 17.78 3.44 4.78
N SER A 496 16.54 2.95 4.92
CA SER A 496 16.31 1.60 5.40
C SER A 496 16.48 0.57 4.29
N LYS A 497 17.27 -0.47 4.55
CA LYS A 497 17.52 -1.56 3.60
C LYS A 497 17.25 -2.91 4.23
N ARG A 498 16.57 -3.78 3.48
CA ARG A 498 16.37 -5.19 3.85
C ARG A 498 17.72 -5.92 3.85
N PHE A 499 18.03 -6.56 4.96
CA PHE A 499 19.18 -7.44 5.12
C PHE A 499 18.78 -8.88 4.76
N PRO A 500 19.58 -9.61 3.98
CA PRO A 500 19.31 -11.01 3.65
C PRO A 500 19.65 -11.92 4.84
N ASN A 501 18.74 -12.02 5.81
CA ASN A 501 18.89 -12.94 6.94
C ASN A 501 18.34 -14.33 6.66
N THR A 502 18.82 -15.30 7.44
CA THR A 502 18.29 -16.66 7.52
C THR A 502 16.89 -16.70 8.15
N ARG A 503 16.09 -17.67 7.74
CA ARG A 503 14.77 -17.97 8.33
C ARG A 503 14.92 -18.94 9.51
N PRO A 504 13.97 -18.98 10.46
CA PRO A 504 13.92 -20.03 11.47
C PRO A 504 13.85 -21.44 10.84
N GLU A 505 14.71 -22.36 11.30
CA GLU A 505 14.72 -23.75 10.82
C GLU A 505 13.58 -24.61 11.39
N GLN A 506 12.86 -24.12 12.40
CA GLN A 506 11.79 -24.82 13.09
C GLN A 506 10.54 -23.92 13.16
N SER A 507 9.39 -24.57 13.29
CA SER A 507 8.13 -23.89 13.61
C SER A 507 8.14 -23.33 15.03
N PHE A 508 7.38 -22.27 15.25
CA PHE A 508 7.20 -21.68 16.57
C PHE A 508 5.75 -21.78 17.02
N LYS A 509 5.54 -21.92 18.33
CA LYS A 509 4.22 -21.87 18.92
C LYS A 509 3.63 -20.47 18.81
N LEU A 510 2.43 -20.39 18.28
CA LEU A 510 1.65 -19.15 18.29
C LEU A 510 1.40 -18.69 19.74
N ASN A 511 1.40 -17.38 19.95
CA ASN A 511 1.26 -16.68 21.23
C ASN A 511 2.49 -16.72 22.15
N SER A 512 3.54 -17.45 21.80
CA SER A 512 4.82 -17.41 22.53
C SER A 512 5.48 -16.04 22.44
N SER A 513 6.24 -15.69 23.48
CA SER A 513 7.03 -14.46 23.53
C SER A 513 8.49 -14.72 23.17
N PHE A 514 9.12 -13.71 22.60
CA PHE A 514 10.49 -13.75 22.13
C PHE A 514 11.25 -12.55 22.65
N ARG A 515 12.56 -12.70 22.82
CA ARG A 515 13.49 -11.64 23.22
C ARG A 515 14.66 -11.57 22.25
N LEU A 516 14.98 -10.37 21.78
CA LEU A 516 16.17 -10.12 20.98
C LEU A 516 17.34 -9.72 21.89
N ASN A 517 18.50 -10.31 21.65
CA ASN A 517 19.76 -9.92 22.25
C ASN A 517 20.71 -9.41 21.17
N ILE A 518 21.27 -8.22 21.42
CA ILE A 518 22.35 -7.66 20.61
C ILE A 518 23.38 -7.13 21.61
N PRO A 519 24.50 -7.82 21.84
CA PRO A 519 25.43 -7.49 22.92
C PRO A 519 25.96 -6.05 22.90
N CYS A 520 26.12 -5.46 21.71
CA CYS A 520 26.59 -4.10 21.52
C CYS A 520 25.47 -3.03 21.41
N SER A 521 24.21 -3.42 21.64
CA SER A 521 23.10 -2.48 21.63
C SER A 521 23.04 -1.62 22.90
N THR A 522 22.65 -0.36 22.71
CA THR A 522 22.38 0.59 23.81
C THR A 522 20.93 0.49 24.29
N SER A 523 20.03 0.07 23.41
CA SER A 523 18.62 -0.15 23.73
C SER A 523 17.99 -1.10 22.72
N ILE A 524 17.01 -1.87 23.19
CA ILE A 524 16.11 -2.70 22.38
C ILE A 524 14.69 -2.43 22.88
N ASN A 525 13.79 -2.00 21.99
CA ASN A 525 12.41 -1.68 22.33
C ASN A 525 11.44 -2.27 21.28
N PRO A 526 10.39 -3.00 21.69
CA PRO A 526 10.13 -3.50 23.04
C PRO A 526 11.17 -4.56 23.48
N PRO A 527 11.32 -4.86 24.78
CA PRO A 527 12.24 -5.89 25.24
C PRO A 527 11.77 -7.30 24.87
N ARG A 528 10.46 -7.50 24.68
CA ARG A 528 9.84 -8.74 24.21
C ARG A 528 8.75 -8.45 23.20
N ILE A 529 8.55 -9.36 22.25
CA ILE A 529 7.39 -9.37 21.33
C ILE A 529 6.68 -10.71 21.43
N HIS A 530 5.37 -10.70 21.20
CA HIS A 530 4.58 -11.93 21.07
C HIS A 530 4.37 -12.28 19.61
N LEU A 531 4.56 -13.56 19.28
CA LEU A 531 4.20 -14.10 17.97
C LEU A 531 2.68 -14.27 17.89
N ILE A 532 2.00 -13.30 17.29
CA ILE A 532 0.55 -13.30 17.11
C ILE A 532 0.20 -12.98 15.66
N HIS A 533 -0.97 -13.42 15.22
CA HIS A 533 -1.54 -12.93 13.97
C HIS A 533 -1.93 -11.46 14.14
N ARG A 534 -1.48 -10.62 13.21
CA ARG A 534 -1.84 -9.20 13.15
C ARG A 534 -2.40 -8.88 11.79
N ASP A 535 -3.48 -8.11 11.83
CA ASP A 535 -4.19 -7.62 10.66
C ASP A 535 -3.45 -6.45 9.99
N THR A 536 -2.50 -5.85 10.72
CA THR A 536 -1.58 -4.80 10.27
C THR A 536 -0.13 -5.28 10.36
N THR A 537 0.83 -4.39 10.12
CA THR A 537 2.26 -4.71 10.22
C THR A 537 2.60 -5.36 11.57
N PRO A 538 3.37 -6.46 11.55
CA PRO A 538 3.81 -7.15 12.76
C PRO A 538 4.57 -6.27 13.75
N SER A 539 4.56 -6.70 15.02
CA SER A 539 5.49 -6.18 16.01
C SER A 539 6.93 -6.46 15.58
N PHE A 540 7.82 -5.52 15.89
CA PHE A 540 9.24 -5.65 15.61
C PHE A 540 10.07 -5.16 16.79
N PHE A 541 11.27 -5.69 16.92
CA PHE A 541 12.28 -5.13 17.79
C PHE A 541 12.96 -3.96 17.08
N LYS A 542 13.03 -2.81 17.73
CA LYS A 542 13.89 -1.69 17.33
C LYS A 542 15.09 -1.64 18.26
N ALA A 543 16.29 -1.85 17.73
CA ALA A 543 17.52 -1.72 18.47
C ALA A 543 18.28 -0.44 18.08
N VAL A 544 19.13 0.05 18.97
CA VAL A 544 20.07 1.15 18.71
C VAL A 544 21.48 0.66 19.00
N VAL A 545 22.31 0.54 17.98
CA VAL A 545 23.65 -0.03 18.06
C VAL A 545 24.66 1.03 17.62
N LYS A 546 25.72 1.25 18.41
CA LYS A 546 26.80 2.15 18.01
C LYS A 546 27.70 1.42 17.01
N MET A 547 27.98 2.04 15.87
CA MET A 547 28.88 1.47 14.85
C MET A 547 30.33 1.57 15.34
N THR A 548 30.83 0.51 15.95
CA THR A 548 32.21 0.43 16.46
C THR A 548 33.19 -0.18 15.46
N GLY A 549 32.73 -0.54 14.25
CA GLY A 549 33.58 -1.16 13.23
C GLY A 549 33.87 -2.64 13.48
N ILE A 550 32.98 -3.32 14.19
CA ILE A 550 32.99 -4.77 14.43
C ILE A 550 31.71 -5.40 13.87
N ASP A 551 31.71 -6.71 13.67
CA ASP A 551 30.51 -7.43 13.28
C ASP A 551 29.48 -7.43 14.43
N ILE A 552 28.20 -7.39 14.06
CA ILE A 552 27.10 -7.28 15.01
C ILE A 552 26.38 -8.62 15.07
N GLU A 553 26.57 -9.35 16.16
CA GLU A 553 25.81 -10.58 16.43
C GLU A 553 24.42 -10.26 16.99
N MET A 554 23.41 -10.95 16.47
CA MET A 554 22.03 -10.87 16.90
C MET A 554 21.50 -12.27 17.23
N GLU A 555 20.87 -12.42 18.38
CA GLU A 555 20.31 -13.70 18.83
C GLU A 555 18.87 -13.52 19.30
N LEU A 556 17.99 -14.39 18.81
CA LEU A 556 16.59 -14.44 19.22
C LEU A 556 16.39 -15.60 20.19
N PHE A 557 15.80 -15.31 21.34
CA PHE A 557 15.48 -16.26 22.39
C PHE A 557 13.97 -16.49 22.48
N SER A 558 13.56 -17.75 22.65
CA SER A 558 12.20 -18.15 22.99
C SER A 558 11.91 -17.97 24.49
N ASP A 559 10.66 -18.22 24.89
CA ASP A 559 10.21 -18.16 26.29
C ASP A 559 11.01 -19.03 27.27
N ASP A 560 11.53 -20.16 26.79
CA ASP A 560 12.37 -21.08 27.57
C ASP A 560 13.87 -20.73 27.50
N GLU A 561 14.21 -19.51 27.04
CA GLU A 561 15.57 -18.97 26.94
C GLU A 561 16.52 -19.80 26.06
N ARG A 562 15.97 -20.57 25.11
CA ARG A 562 16.75 -21.23 24.06
C ARG A 562 16.96 -20.28 22.89
N THR A 563 18.15 -20.32 22.30
CA THR A 563 18.43 -19.60 21.06
C THR A 563 17.69 -20.27 19.91
N VAL A 564 16.76 -19.56 19.29
CA VAL A 564 15.94 -20.06 18.17
C VAL A 564 16.36 -19.50 16.82
N TRP A 565 17.15 -18.43 16.83
CA TRP A 565 17.74 -17.83 15.64
C TRP A 565 18.99 -17.04 16.02
N LYS A 566 20.01 -17.08 15.17
CA LYS A 566 21.25 -16.33 15.32
C LYS A 566 21.71 -15.85 13.96
N GLU A 567 22.16 -14.60 13.87
CA GLU A 567 22.69 -14.02 12.66
C GLU A 567 23.79 -13.01 12.98
N THR A 568 24.74 -12.87 12.06
CA THR A 568 25.83 -11.91 12.19
C THR A 568 25.76 -10.94 11.02
N VAL A 569 25.55 -9.66 11.31
CA VAL A 569 25.64 -8.59 10.31
C VAL A 569 27.09 -8.15 10.23
N SER A 570 27.72 -8.35 9.06
CA SER A 570 29.11 -7.98 8.86
C SER A 570 29.28 -6.47 8.81
N ARG A 571 30.47 -5.99 9.20
CA ARG A 571 30.82 -4.58 9.10
C ARG A 571 30.57 -3.99 7.72
N ASP A 572 31.04 -4.68 6.68
CA ASP A 572 31.06 -4.13 5.34
C ASP A 572 29.63 -3.89 4.81
N GLU A 573 28.66 -4.70 5.23
CA GLU A 573 27.26 -4.56 4.83
C GLU A 573 26.59 -3.31 5.38
N TYR A 574 26.83 -2.93 6.64
CA TYR A 574 26.24 -1.73 7.21
C TYR A 574 27.06 -0.46 6.93
N TYR A 575 28.35 -0.55 6.60
CA TYR A 575 29.09 0.61 6.06
C TYR A 575 28.70 0.91 4.60
N GLN A 576 28.35 -0.10 3.80
CA GLN A 576 27.77 0.14 2.47
C GLN A 576 26.45 0.93 2.53
N ASN A 577 25.66 0.77 3.60
CA ASN A 577 24.42 1.53 3.83
C ASN A 577 24.65 2.98 4.27
N GLN A 578 25.85 3.33 4.74
CA GLN A 578 26.23 4.72 5.07
C GLN A 578 26.46 5.58 3.82
N ALA A 579 26.73 4.96 2.66
CA ALA A 579 27.17 5.62 1.44
C ALA A 579 26.06 6.41 0.68
N LEU A 580 24.86 6.57 1.24
CA LEU A 580 23.74 7.31 0.63
C LEU A 580 23.06 8.25 1.63
N THR A 581 23.81 9.22 2.15
CA THR A 581 23.20 10.46 2.68
C THR A 581 24.02 11.68 2.25
N LEU A 582 24.17 11.85 0.93
CA LEU A 582 24.33 13.18 0.35
C LEU A 582 22.93 13.77 0.11
N PRO A 583 22.71 15.07 0.36
CA PRO A 583 21.38 15.67 0.29
C PRO A 583 20.86 15.60 -1.14
N GLY A 584 19.91 14.71 -1.43
CA GLY A 584 18.95 14.74 -2.55
C GLY A 584 19.44 14.94 -4.00
N ILE A 585 20.73 15.15 -4.22
CA ILE A 585 21.33 15.54 -5.49
C ILE A 585 21.93 14.28 -6.13
N PRO A 586 21.56 13.93 -7.37
CA PRO A 586 22.18 12.85 -8.12
C PRO A 586 23.71 12.97 -8.12
N ALA A 587 24.41 11.83 -8.02
CA ALA A 587 25.88 11.82 -7.92
C ALA A 587 26.57 12.58 -9.06
N GLU A 588 26.05 12.43 -10.27
CA GLU A 588 26.52 13.16 -11.45
C GLU A 588 26.38 14.68 -11.30
N GLU A 589 25.26 15.15 -10.77
CA GLU A 589 24.99 16.57 -10.56
C GLU A 589 25.90 17.12 -9.45
N PHE A 590 26.13 16.37 -8.38
CA PHE A 590 27.07 16.73 -7.32
C PHE A 590 28.51 16.88 -7.86
N LEU A 591 28.99 15.89 -8.62
CA LEU A 591 30.32 15.91 -9.22
C LEU A 591 30.49 17.06 -10.23
N LYS A 592 29.45 17.37 -11.02
CA LYS A 592 29.43 18.52 -11.94
C LYS A 592 29.47 19.85 -11.18
N LYS A 593 28.59 20.01 -10.19
CA LYS A 593 28.45 21.24 -9.38
C LYS A 593 29.75 21.58 -8.65
N HIS A 594 30.41 20.58 -8.08
CA HIS A 594 31.62 20.77 -7.27
C HIS A 594 32.94 20.51 -8.00
N ARG A 595 32.90 20.30 -9.33
CA ARG A 595 34.07 19.93 -10.15
C ARG A 595 35.33 20.76 -9.87
N ALA A 596 35.19 22.08 -9.79
CA ALA A 596 36.34 22.97 -9.57
C ALA A 596 36.99 22.75 -8.19
N ILE A 597 36.18 22.59 -7.15
CA ILE A 597 36.65 22.41 -5.78
C ILE A 597 37.21 21.00 -5.60
N LEU A 598 36.61 19.99 -6.23
CA LEU A 598 37.14 18.62 -6.24
C LEU A 598 38.51 18.54 -6.91
N ILE A 599 38.70 19.20 -8.05
CA ILE A 599 40.01 19.24 -8.75
C ILE A 599 41.09 19.89 -7.89
N GLN A 600 40.75 20.91 -7.10
CA GLN A 600 41.72 21.60 -6.24
C GLN A 600 41.90 20.94 -4.86
N GLY A 601 40.86 20.29 -4.35
CA GLY A 601 40.79 19.83 -2.96
C GLY A 601 41.18 18.37 -2.75
N VAL A 602 41.07 17.52 -3.76
CA VAL A 602 41.47 16.11 -3.66
C VAL A 602 43.00 16.02 -3.64
N LYS A 603 43.54 15.42 -2.57
CA LYS A 603 44.99 15.35 -2.35
C LYS A 603 45.65 14.21 -3.11
N ASN A 604 44.92 13.11 -3.33
CA ASN A 604 45.41 11.96 -4.09
C ASN A 604 44.26 11.30 -4.87
N PRO A 605 44.16 11.51 -6.19
CA PRO A 605 43.12 10.93 -7.03
C PRO A 605 43.35 9.46 -7.39
N MET A 606 44.58 8.93 -7.25
CA MET A 606 44.90 7.57 -7.70
C MET A 606 44.13 6.47 -6.94
N PRO A 607 43.96 6.52 -5.61
CA PRO A 607 43.10 5.56 -4.90
C PRO A 607 41.65 5.52 -5.43
N ILE A 608 41.12 6.67 -5.86
CA ILE A 608 39.78 6.76 -6.47
C ILE A 608 39.79 6.08 -7.84
N ALA A 609 40.83 6.31 -8.65
CA ALA A 609 41.01 5.64 -9.94
C ALA A 609 41.18 4.12 -9.78
N ASP A 610 41.91 3.65 -8.76
CA ASP A 610 42.13 2.23 -8.47
C ASP A 610 40.81 1.51 -8.16
N VAL A 611 39.96 2.13 -7.33
CA VAL A 611 38.62 1.60 -7.02
C VAL A 611 37.73 1.52 -8.26
N LEU A 612 37.80 2.52 -9.15
CA LEU A 612 37.03 2.52 -10.39
C LEU A 612 37.55 1.49 -11.41
N SER A 613 38.86 1.35 -11.53
CA SER A 613 39.50 0.39 -12.44
C SER A 613 39.26 -1.06 -11.99
N SER A 614 39.41 -1.35 -10.69
CA SER A 614 39.13 -2.69 -10.14
C SER A 614 37.68 -3.16 -10.35
N LYS A 615 36.74 -2.23 -10.53
CA LYS A 615 35.33 -2.50 -10.84
C LYS A 615 35.00 -2.42 -12.33
N SER A 616 36.01 -2.29 -13.19
CA SER A 616 35.83 -2.11 -14.65
C SER A 616 34.97 -0.90 -15.04
N MET A 617 34.90 0.12 -14.17
CA MET A 617 34.12 1.35 -14.39
C MET A 617 34.89 2.38 -15.24
N ILE A 618 36.22 2.29 -15.21
CA ILE A 618 37.13 2.92 -16.15
C ILE A 618 38.02 1.85 -16.79
N GLY A 619 38.31 1.97 -18.08
CA GLY A 619 39.15 1.05 -18.82
C GLY A 619 40.63 1.31 -18.61
N ASP A 620 41.47 0.34 -19.00
CA ASP A 620 42.93 0.39 -18.81
C ASP A 620 43.59 1.60 -19.49
N GLU A 621 43.08 2.03 -20.64
CA GLU A 621 43.56 3.22 -21.34
C GLU A 621 43.22 4.52 -20.58
N GLU A 622 42.02 4.62 -20.01
CA GLU A 622 41.59 5.76 -19.20
C GLU A 622 42.42 5.84 -17.92
N TYR A 623 42.60 4.70 -17.24
CA TYR A 623 43.43 4.60 -16.06
C TYR A 623 44.89 4.99 -16.36
N SER A 624 45.43 4.54 -17.49
CA SER A 624 46.79 4.89 -17.92
C SER A 624 46.94 6.38 -18.20
N ARG A 625 45.93 7.02 -18.81
CA ARG A 625 45.91 8.48 -19.02
C ARG A 625 45.90 9.23 -17.69
N ILE A 626 45.03 8.84 -16.75
CA ILE A 626 44.98 9.44 -15.41
C ILE A 626 46.35 9.30 -14.74
N LYS A 627 46.95 8.11 -14.75
CA LYS A 627 48.25 7.85 -14.13
C LYS A 627 49.41 8.63 -14.76
N ALA A 628 49.34 8.90 -16.06
CA ALA A 628 50.37 9.63 -16.80
C ALA A 628 50.43 11.13 -16.47
N GLU A 629 49.36 11.69 -15.90
CA GLU A 629 49.32 13.10 -15.52
C GLU A 629 50.31 13.44 -14.39
N THR A 630 50.90 14.64 -14.51
CA THR A 630 52.03 15.06 -13.67
C THR A 630 51.62 15.71 -12.35
N THR A 631 50.44 16.32 -12.30
CA THR A 631 49.90 16.97 -11.09
C THR A 631 48.65 16.27 -10.59
N GLU A 632 48.40 16.32 -9.28
CA GLU A 632 47.18 15.74 -8.70
C GLU A 632 45.91 16.44 -9.22
N GLN A 633 45.99 17.73 -9.55
CA GLN A 633 44.85 18.43 -10.15
C GLN A 633 44.55 17.93 -11.56
N ASP A 634 45.58 17.68 -12.37
CA ASP A 634 45.42 17.16 -13.73
C ASP A 634 44.89 15.72 -13.70
N ARG A 635 45.39 14.89 -12.78
CA ARG A 635 44.85 13.55 -12.51
C ARG A 635 43.36 13.57 -12.16
N MET A 636 42.97 14.43 -11.22
CA MET A 636 41.56 14.55 -10.83
C MET A 636 40.69 15.08 -11.98
N ARG A 637 41.23 15.98 -12.80
CA ARG A 637 40.52 16.52 -13.97
C ARG A 637 40.27 15.44 -15.03
N GLU A 638 41.26 14.61 -15.31
CA GLU A 638 41.14 13.51 -16.28
C GLU A 638 40.26 12.38 -15.74
N LEU A 639 40.29 12.11 -14.43
CA LEU A 639 39.38 11.17 -13.77
C LEU A 639 37.92 11.60 -13.93
N LEU A 640 37.59 12.85 -13.60
CA LEU A 640 36.22 13.36 -13.77
C LEU A 640 35.80 13.40 -15.24
N ARG A 641 36.73 13.65 -16.17
CA ARG A 641 36.46 13.61 -17.62
C ARG A 641 36.08 12.21 -18.09
N SER A 642 36.70 11.18 -17.54
CA SER A 642 36.45 9.77 -17.88
C SER A 642 35.15 9.23 -17.24
N VAL A 643 34.77 9.76 -16.07
CA VAL A 643 33.63 9.28 -15.29
C VAL A 643 32.30 9.93 -15.69
N LEU A 644 32.26 11.26 -15.84
CA LEU A 644 31.01 12.02 -16.03
C LEU A 644 30.15 11.58 -17.23
N PRO A 645 30.72 11.16 -18.38
CA PRO A 645 29.92 10.73 -19.54
C PRO A 645 29.28 9.34 -19.40
N LYS A 646 29.67 8.55 -18.39
CA LYS A 646 29.32 7.12 -18.30
C LYS A 646 28.06 6.82 -17.47
N GLY A 647 27.28 7.85 -17.13
CA GLY A 647 25.98 7.71 -16.48
C GLY A 647 26.02 7.52 -14.96
N PRO A 648 24.84 7.26 -14.35
CA PRO A 648 24.62 7.33 -12.90
C PRO A 648 25.37 6.25 -12.10
N GLU A 649 25.58 5.07 -12.68
CA GLU A 649 26.28 3.96 -12.01
C GLU A 649 27.77 4.29 -11.77
N VAL A 650 28.47 4.72 -12.81
CA VAL A 650 29.90 5.09 -12.74
C VAL A 650 30.11 6.34 -11.90
N THR A 651 29.25 7.36 -12.06
CA THR A 651 29.32 8.60 -11.26
C THR A 651 29.00 8.34 -9.78
N GLY A 652 28.05 7.45 -9.48
CA GLY A 652 27.77 6.98 -8.13
C GLY A 652 28.96 6.25 -7.50
N ALA A 653 29.62 5.37 -8.24
CA ALA A 653 30.82 4.67 -7.79
C ALA A 653 31.99 5.64 -7.52
N CYS A 654 32.17 6.66 -8.36
CA CYS A 654 33.20 7.68 -8.18
C CYS A 654 32.94 8.54 -6.94
N LEU A 655 31.70 8.99 -6.74
CA LEU A 655 31.32 9.74 -5.55
C LEU A 655 31.52 8.91 -4.27
N LYS A 656 31.21 7.61 -4.32
CA LYS A 656 31.48 6.69 -3.21
C LYS A 656 32.98 6.61 -2.88
N ALA A 657 33.83 6.42 -3.89
CA ALA A 657 35.27 6.40 -3.70
C ALA A 657 35.83 7.76 -3.18
N LEU A 658 35.24 8.87 -3.60
CA LEU A 658 35.54 10.20 -3.06
C LEU A 658 35.15 10.34 -1.59
N ILE A 659 34.02 9.80 -1.16
CA ILE A 659 33.63 9.79 0.26
C ILE A 659 34.61 8.95 1.08
N GLU A 660 35.03 7.79 0.56
CA GLU A 660 35.95 6.88 1.25
C GLU A 660 37.33 7.49 1.46
N HIS A 661 37.88 8.17 0.45
CA HIS A 661 39.25 8.70 0.49
C HIS A 661 39.35 10.19 0.88
N GLU A 662 38.30 10.98 0.65
CA GLU A 662 38.27 12.43 0.83
C GLU A 662 37.03 12.89 1.62
N HIS A 663 36.63 12.10 2.62
CA HIS A 663 35.41 12.31 3.43
C HIS A 663 35.22 13.76 3.90
N HIS A 664 36.28 14.39 4.41
CA HIS A 664 36.22 15.76 4.94
C HIS A 664 35.87 16.81 3.86
N LEU A 665 36.41 16.63 2.65
CA LEU A 665 36.14 17.52 1.52
C LEU A 665 34.70 17.35 1.03
N VAL A 666 34.25 16.11 0.85
CA VAL A 666 32.88 15.83 0.41
C VAL A 666 31.85 16.34 1.42
N LYS A 667 32.11 16.15 2.73
CA LYS A 667 31.25 16.68 3.79
C LYS A 667 31.13 18.20 3.73
N TYR A 668 32.24 18.92 3.60
CA TYR A 668 32.25 20.38 3.46
C TYR A 668 31.45 20.87 2.22
N LEU A 669 31.57 20.17 1.10
CA LEU A 669 30.83 20.47 -0.13
C LEU A 669 29.32 20.20 -0.03
N SER A 670 28.95 19.22 0.78
CA SER A 670 27.55 18.89 1.09
C SER A 670 26.88 19.97 1.94
N GLU A 671 27.58 20.44 2.97
CA GLU A 671 27.09 21.44 3.93
C GLU A 671 27.04 22.86 3.33
N SER A 672 27.85 23.13 2.30
CA SER A 672 27.82 24.40 1.55
C SER A 672 26.81 24.42 0.39
N SER A 673 26.11 23.31 0.16
CA SER A 673 25.11 23.16 -0.90
C SER A 673 23.65 23.26 -0.45
N THR A 674 23.41 23.23 0.86
CA THR A 674 22.14 23.55 1.52
C THR A 674 22.06 25.02 1.85
#